data_AF-A0AAD5V8U9-F1
#
_entry.id   AF-A0AAD5V8U9-F1
#
_cell.length_a   1.000
_cell.length_b   1.000
_cell.length_c   1.000
_cell.angle_alpha   90.00
_cell.angle_beta   90.00
_cell.angle_gamma   90.00
#
_symmetry.space_group_name_H-M   'P 1'
#
loop_
_entity.id
_entity.type
_entity.pdbx_description
1 polymer ?
#
loop_
_entity_poly.entity_id
_entity_poly.type
_entity_poly.pdbx_seq_one_letter_code
_entity_poly.pdbx_strand_id
1 'polypeptide(L)'
;MLSRLLSSEVSGSFSNLFGLLSEVDGSAENIYITGSVDALQNWSPDNALILNPANYPTWSITINLPASTAIEYKYIRKFNGQVTWESDPNMRITTPASVRNCHLVFSVPMLGRRDCKNDIDWEQYADVLSRIHTEACLWIQNGDWVTLSESEAYALWMLPYVHRGGFPRRGGHMIKRLMNVWSPPKRQLNGRSLESSFAVISTRFPCPLPIYDYEQDERAYENTAAWFLGPKAENHGFMEQAFGLVVDRLLKARKAYKPDDPDYITEGVMSSGGYQQAMQKTFCLLDELSKYMSKHNIPFYSPRYAAHMNGDTTLPATLGYLLGMLYNPNNVSAEASPLTTMIEYEVGQDLCKMLGYQEKKPKPWGHITCDGSVANLESMWVARNLKFYPLSLKNAMAPGGPLNRIAESFQVTLCGGGSKLFNECSTWELLNLTPDTVLDLERRVTQDFGFSKKYYQKVMGDHIIQTISKDSLLSQYGIEPPQYFVATTKHYSWPKGAAITGIGSENLIEVRVDNNARMDPAYLEQLLEDRLQRKQAVYAVVAIIGSTEHGSVDPLDQIVYLREKFQKKGLSFVIHADAAWGGYFASLLRDIPPGREYGTPVDPIVIRMGLPDHTKKQLESLKYADSITTDPHKPGYIPYPAGSLCYRDERMTSLVTWTTPYIGYEAANTQTMGIYGLEGSKPGAAPVAVWLSHAAIGLHKGGYGSLLGQAMFTAVKMYCRWATMSTEGSNLIVVPLNMLPSEQRLHPTTAEVEEEKRFIREKILNLSNRDLLKDEKALAKLQLLGSDLMINAFACNFRVDGVANTSVAEANVLNAEIYEALSVYHVSGDVKERDVFLMSTVLSQKQYGECLTNFKRRLGLLGDEDLFVLSNVSTSPFLTANQFDGDLADVVKRTAEEVIAKICVPRNRVYKAKHSFLIQGTDRLHLVYLPVLPMATHRQQLIMTVDLPAAAMRTYLRAQEQDPTAFFCLHTAEEVLLSDILRDGSFQAQIEKRIPEKNNSIGNCGGHIFELPVKVVITRIIVHRPLDPHLLDSSYPKQMPFYLYGTSQRQHIDHILLSSPNVQLSASDITLKLAEEASSGFKLEAEIEQGLVAVFDEVPEAEMQPFDEILPPSFFSPRKEFAVTIRRGGPDSGLHSAVVARGTLTLGSKVFIDFDMLNKSLVEIIRGNRFPKEDIDKLEKFLKDKELSLEHIESHEHQSIISNGGHTILSVVPLQAKAKTHQNDGLQQLPQMSAFRAPWRLNV
;
A
#
# COMPACT_ATOMS: atom_id res chain seq x y z
N MET A 1 -29.33 -11.60 -38.06
CA MET A 1 -30.34 -10.79 -38.78
C MET A 1 -31.70 -11.41 -38.45
N LEU A 2 -32.66 -10.60 -37.94
CA LEU A 2 -33.95 -10.97 -37.27
C LEU A 2 -33.75 -11.69 -35.91
N SER A 3 -34.14 -11.21 -34.74
CA SER A 3 -35.12 -10.18 -34.37
C SER A 3 -34.84 -9.59 -32.98
N ARG A 4 -34.97 -8.26 -32.84
CA ARG A 4 -35.44 -7.61 -31.60
C ARG A 4 -36.90 -8.03 -31.38
N LEU A 5 -37.29 -8.35 -30.14
CA LEU A 5 -38.58 -8.01 -29.54
C LEU A 5 -38.58 -8.37 -28.03
N LEU A 6 -38.62 -7.33 -27.19
CA LEU A 6 -39.15 -7.24 -25.83
C LEU A 6 -39.42 -8.55 -25.05
N SER A 7 -38.70 -8.80 -23.95
CA SER A 7 -39.22 -8.87 -22.56
C SER A 7 -38.26 -9.64 -21.62
N SER A 8 -38.30 -9.24 -20.35
CA SER A 8 -37.55 -9.69 -19.17
C SER A 8 -37.19 -11.19 -19.08
N GLU A 9 -35.90 -11.52 -18.95
CA GLU A 9 -35.46 -12.82 -18.44
C GLU A 9 -35.35 -12.78 -16.92
N VAL A 10 -36.14 -13.64 -16.26
CA VAL A 10 -36.06 -13.95 -14.82
C VAL A 10 -35.26 -15.25 -14.69
N SER A 11 -34.13 -15.19 -13.99
CA SER A 11 -33.21 -16.30 -13.74
C SER A 11 -33.76 -17.28 -12.68
N GLY A 12 -33.85 -18.57 -13.01
CA GLY A 12 -34.11 -19.68 -12.09
C GLY A 12 -32.98 -20.72 -12.12
N SER A 13 -32.71 -21.35 -10.97
CA SER A 13 -31.62 -22.31 -10.73
C SER A 13 -31.62 -23.52 -11.68
N PHE A 14 -30.45 -23.85 -12.26
CA PHE A 14 -30.24 -24.95 -13.21
C PHE A 14 -29.90 -26.32 -12.56
N SER A 15 -29.87 -26.44 -11.23
CA SER A 15 -29.35 -27.64 -10.55
C SER A 15 -30.23 -28.89 -10.64
N ASN A 16 -31.55 -28.75 -10.81
CA ASN A 16 -32.51 -29.87 -10.66
C ASN A 16 -33.00 -30.47 -12.00
N LEU A 17 -32.63 -29.86 -13.13
CA LEU A 17 -32.90 -30.40 -14.48
C LEU A 17 -32.10 -31.70 -14.75
N PHE A 18 -31.04 -31.94 -13.97
CA PHE A 18 -30.10 -33.06 -14.10
C PHE A 18 -30.75 -34.44 -13.94
N GLY A 19 -31.80 -34.57 -13.11
CA GLY A 19 -32.44 -35.86 -12.85
C GLY A 19 -33.36 -36.36 -13.98
N LEU A 20 -33.89 -35.46 -14.81
CA LEU A 20 -34.74 -35.83 -15.95
C LEU A 20 -33.91 -36.15 -17.21
N LEU A 21 -32.73 -35.52 -17.33
CA LEU A 21 -31.89 -35.55 -18.53
C LEU A 21 -30.71 -36.54 -18.45
N SER A 22 -30.40 -37.09 -17.27
CA SER A 22 -29.29 -38.04 -17.08
C SER A 22 -29.50 -39.43 -17.71
N GLU A 23 -30.68 -39.70 -18.28
CA GLU A 23 -31.03 -40.99 -18.90
C GLU A 23 -31.51 -40.88 -20.36
N VAL A 24 -31.33 -39.73 -21.00
CA VAL A 24 -31.75 -39.51 -22.39
C VAL A 24 -30.62 -39.96 -23.33
N ASP A 25 -30.78 -41.13 -23.94
CA ASP A 25 -29.85 -41.62 -24.95
C ASP A 25 -30.15 -40.93 -26.28
N GLY A 26 -29.15 -40.23 -26.83
CA GLY A 26 -29.33 -39.33 -27.96
C GLY A 26 -29.67 -40.07 -29.26
N SER A 27 -30.97 -40.19 -29.57
CA SER A 27 -31.47 -40.24 -30.97
C SER A 27 -32.99 -40.28 -31.16
N ALA A 28 -33.86 -40.35 -30.13
CA ALA A 28 -35.32 -40.41 -30.41
C ALA A 28 -36.31 -39.99 -29.29
N GLU A 29 -35.94 -39.15 -28.32
CA GLU A 29 -36.81 -38.86 -27.16
C GLU A 29 -37.34 -37.42 -27.09
N ASN A 30 -38.64 -37.30 -26.79
CA ASN A 30 -39.35 -36.02 -26.69
C ASN A 30 -39.50 -35.60 -25.23
N ILE A 31 -39.11 -34.36 -24.92
CA ILE A 31 -39.38 -33.71 -23.63
C ILE A 31 -40.69 -32.92 -23.75
N TYR A 32 -41.51 -32.94 -22.70
CA TYR A 32 -42.79 -32.25 -22.65
C TYR A 32 -42.83 -31.29 -21.44
N ILE A 33 -43.72 -30.30 -21.46
CA ILE A 33 -44.01 -29.37 -20.36
C ILE A 33 -45.50 -29.40 -20.01
N THR A 34 -45.81 -29.36 -18.71
CA THR A 34 -47.17 -29.21 -18.18
C THR A 34 -47.13 -28.40 -16.86
N GLY A 35 -48.24 -27.79 -16.45
CA GLY A 35 -48.25 -26.83 -15.35
C GLY A 35 -49.64 -26.42 -14.86
N SER A 36 -49.68 -25.47 -13.93
CA SER A 36 -50.85 -25.15 -13.10
C SER A 36 -51.96 -24.32 -13.77
N VAL A 37 -51.89 -24.11 -15.08
CA VAL A 37 -52.86 -23.31 -15.85
C VAL A 37 -53.28 -24.05 -17.11
N ASP A 38 -54.48 -23.77 -17.63
CA ASP A 38 -55.04 -24.40 -18.83
C ASP A 38 -54.07 -24.39 -20.03
N ALA A 39 -53.35 -23.28 -20.24
CA ALA A 39 -52.37 -23.16 -21.32
C ALA A 39 -51.18 -24.13 -21.19
N LEU A 40 -50.89 -24.58 -19.97
CA LEU A 40 -49.93 -25.64 -19.66
C LEU A 40 -50.63 -26.95 -19.26
N GLN A 41 -51.89 -27.14 -19.64
CA GLN A 41 -52.60 -28.41 -19.54
C GLN A 41 -52.87 -28.92 -18.10
N ASN A 42 -52.92 -28.03 -17.10
CA ASN A 42 -53.34 -28.32 -15.71
C ASN A 42 -52.69 -29.58 -15.10
N TRP A 43 -51.37 -29.71 -15.22
CA TRP A 43 -50.60 -30.86 -14.76
C TRP A 43 -50.98 -32.20 -15.40
N SER A 44 -51.73 -32.21 -16.50
CA SER A 44 -52.02 -33.44 -17.24
C SER A 44 -50.76 -33.92 -17.96
N PRO A 45 -50.26 -35.12 -17.65
CA PRO A 45 -49.17 -35.70 -18.42
C PRO A 45 -49.67 -36.14 -19.80
N ASP A 46 -50.89 -36.65 -19.95
CA ASP A 46 -51.42 -37.16 -21.23
C ASP A 46 -51.39 -36.10 -22.33
N ASN A 47 -51.81 -34.87 -22.00
CA ASN A 47 -51.90 -33.76 -22.94
C ASN A 47 -50.72 -32.77 -22.88
N ALA A 48 -49.65 -33.09 -22.14
CA ALA A 48 -48.48 -32.22 -21.98
C ALA A 48 -47.89 -31.77 -23.34
N LEU A 49 -47.36 -30.55 -23.40
CA LEU A 49 -46.93 -29.91 -24.63
C LEU A 49 -45.50 -30.30 -24.98
N ILE A 50 -45.27 -30.75 -26.21
CA ILE A 50 -43.96 -31.22 -26.69
C ILE A 50 -43.00 -30.05 -26.97
N LEU A 51 -41.76 -30.14 -26.49
CA LEU A 51 -40.72 -29.17 -26.82
C LEU A 51 -40.03 -29.51 -28.14
N ASN A 52 -39.69 -28.49 -28.93
CA ASN A 52 -39.04 -28.60 -30.23
C ASN A 52 -37.50 -28.76 -30.09
N PRO A 53 -36.89 -29.84 -30.62
CA PRO A 53 -35.44 -30.07 -30.57
C PRO A 53 -34.64 -29.35 -31.67
N ALA A 54 -35.23 -28.51 -32.51
CA ALA A 54 -34.57 -27.92 -33.68
C ALA A 54 -33.25 -27.17 -33.40
N ASN A 55 -33.01 -26.74 -32.17
CA ASN A 55 -31.79 -26.07 -31.71
C ASN A 55 -30.98 -26.94 -30.71
N TYR A 56 -30.96 -28.27 -30.93
CA TYR A 56 -30.20 -29.22 -30.12
C TYR A 56 -28.74 -28.72 -29.89
N PRO A 57 -28.20 -28.75 -28.66
CA PRO A 57 -28.67 -29.50 -27.48
C PRO A 57 -29.84 -28.88 -26.70
N THR A 58 -30.51 -27.84 -27.19
CA THR A 58 -31.65 -27.20 -26.50
C THR A 58 -33.00 -27.58 -27.10
N TRP A 59 -33.93 -28.08 -26.26
CA TRP A 59 -35.35 -28.18 -26.61
C TRP A 59 -36.09 -26.90 -26.23
N SER A 60 -36.99 -26.39 -27.08
CA SER A 60 -37.76 -25.18 -26.76
C SER A 60 -39.22 -25.18 -27.23
N ILE A 61 -40.10 -24.47 -26.55
CA ILE A 61 -41.48 -24.20 -26.98
C ILE A 61 -41.90 -22.78 -26.60
N THR A 62 -42.73 -22.15 -27.43
CA THR A 62 -43.36 -20.85 -27.13
C THR A 62 -44.83 -21.07 -26.77
N ILE A 63 -45.27 -20.57 -25.60
CA ILE A 63 -46.64 -20.77 -25.09
C ILE A 63 -47.25 -19.42 -24.68
N ASN A 64 -48.55 -19.26 -24.96
CA ASN A 64 -49.33 -18.08 -24.57
C ASN A 64 -49.89 -18.28 -23.16
N LEU A 65 -49.41 -17.51 -22.19
CA LEU A 65 -49.81 -17.61 -20.80
C LEU A 65 -50.69 -16.43 -20.36
N PRO A 66 -51.65 -16.64 -19.43
CA PRO A 66 -52.50 -15.58 -18.91
C PRO A 66 -51.65 -14.54 -18.15
N ALA A 67 -51.95 -13.25 -18.32
CA ALA A 67 -51.22 -12.15 -17.68
C ALA A 67 -51.57 -12.00 -16.19
N SER A 68 -50.64 -11.44 -15.41
CA SER A 68 -50.77 -11.25 -13.94
C SER A 68 -51.04 -12.54 -13.15
N THR A 69 -50.57 -13.69 -13.64
CA THR A 69 -50.87 -14.99 -13.04
C THR A 69 -49.59 -15.64 -12.54
N ALA A 70 -49.59 -16.10 -11.29
CA ALA A 70 -48.56 -16.99 -10.77
C ALA A 70 -48.80 -18.40 -11.34
N ILE A 71 -47.80 -18.93 -12.03
CA ILE A 71 -47.86 -20.17 -12.78
C ILE A 71 -46.76 -21.08 -12.25
N GLU A 72 -47.13 -22.31 -11.95
CA GLU A 72 -46.19 -23.38 -11.66
C GLU A 72 -46.10 -24.33 -12.87
N TYR A 73 -44.94 -24.91 -13.14
CA TYR A 73 -44.76 -25.86 -14.24
C TYR A 73 -43.62 -26.86 -13.97
N LYS A 74 -43.61 -27.96 -14.74
CA LYS A 74 -42.52 -28.95 -14.76
C LYS A 74 -42.32 -29.52 -16.15
N TYR A 75 -41.12 -30.01 -16.40
CA TYR A 75 -40.83 -30.87 -17.54
C TYR A 75 -41.14 -32.34 -17.21
N ILE A 76 -41.60 -33.07 -18.21
CA ILE A 76 -41.81 -34.52 -18.13
C ILE A 76 -41.18 -35.23 -19.33
N ARG A 77 -40.64 -36.42 -19.08
CA ARG A 77 -40.18 -37.35 -20.11
C ARG A 77 -41.23 -38.44 -20.29
N LYS A 78 -41.61 -38.73 -21.53
CA LYS A 78 -42.49 -39.86 -21.87
C LYS A 78 -41.69 -40.87 -22.69
N PHE A 79 -41.47 -42.06 -22.15
CA PHE A 79 -40.76 -43.13 -22.84
C PHE A 79 -41.43 -44.48 -22.55
N ASN A 80 -41.72 -45.27 -23.60
CA ASN A 80 -42.40 -46.58 -23.50
C ASN A 80 -43.69 -46.60 -22.64
N GLY A 81 -44.47 -45.52 -22.67
CA GLY A 81 -45.72 -45.40 -21.88
C GLY A 81 -45.51 -45.02 -20.41
N GLN A 82 -44.27 -44.86 -19.95
CA GLN A 82 -43.94 -44.38 -18.61
C GLN A 82 -43.70 -42.86 -18.63
N VAL A 83 -44.26 -42.15 -17.65
CA VAL A 83 -44.09 -40.70 -17.45
C VAL A 83 -43.15 -40.47 -16.28
N THR A 84 -42.03 -39.81 -16.52
CA THR A 84 -41.09 -39.36 -15.49
C THR A 84 -41.19 -37.86 -15.33
N TRP A 85 -41.31 -37.38 -14.10
CA TRP A 85 -41.47 -35.96 -13.77
C TRP A 85 -40.16 -35.34 -13.30
N GLU A 86 -40.00 -34.04 -13.55
CA GLU A 86 -38.96 -33.23 -12.93
C GLU A 86 -39.11 -33.24 -11.40
N SER A 87 -37.98 -33.23 -10.69
CA SER A 87 -37.92 -33.27 -9.23
C SER A 87 -38.64 -32.07 -8.61
N ASP A 88 -39.21 -32.23 -7.41
CA ASP A 88 -39.71 -31.09 -6.64
C ASP A 88 -38.56 -30.17 -6.17
N PRO A 89 -38.81 -28.86 -5.98
CA PRO A 89 -40.11 -28.18 -6.12
C PRO A 89 -40.50 -27.85 -7.57
N ASN A 90 -41.80 -27.62 -7.82
CA ASN A 90 -42.30 -27.08 -9.09
C ASN A 90 -41.58 -25.76 -9.47
N MET A 91 -41.28 -25.58 -10.76
CA MET A 91 -40.81 -24.29 -11.27
C MET A 91 -41.92 -23.26 -11.17
N ARG A 92 -41.60 -22.01 -10.83
CA ARG A 92 -42.58 -20.93 -10.65
C ARG A 92 -42.21 -19.69 -11.47
N ILE A 93 -43.20 -19.11 -12.15
CA ILE A 93 -43.09 -17.82 -12.84
C ILE A 93 -44.36 -17.01 -12.59
N THR A 94 -44.26 -15.69 -12.50
CA THR A 94 -45.44 -14.79 -12.48
C THR A 94 -45.42 -13.92 -13.72
N THR A 95 -46.47 -13.99 -14.55
CA THR A 95 -46.53 -13.25 -15.81
C THR A 95 -46.82 -11.76 -15.58
N PRO A 96 -46.20 -10.84 -16.32
CA PRO A 96 -46.38 -9.39 -16.14
C PRO A 96 -47.79 -8.90 -16.50
N ALA A 97 -48.17 -7.72 -16.00
CA ALA A 97 -49.54 -7.20 -16.08
C ALA A 97 -49.97 -6.60 -17.42
N SER A 98 -49.03 -6.37 -18.34
CA SER A 98 -49.31 -5.79 -19.65
C SER A 98 -49.41 -6.88 -20.72
N VAL A 99 -50.52 -6.85 -21.46
CA VAL A 99 -50.88 -7.66 -22.66
C VAL A 99 -51.76 -8.89 -22.37
N ARG A 100 -52.86 -9.02 -23.13
CA ARG A 100 -53.88 -10.09 -22.99
C ARG A 100 -53.37 -11.53 -23.21
N ASN A 101 -52.10 -11.72 -23.60
CA ASN A 101 -51.39 -13.01 -23.71
C ASN A 101 -49.88 -12.75 -23.59
N CYS A 102 -49.15 -13.45 -22.72
CA CYS A 102 -47.69 -13.40 -22.62
C CYS A 102 -47.06 -14.55 -23.41
N HIS A 103 -46.16 -14.26 -24.36
CA HIS A 103 -45.39 -15.27 -25.09
C HIS A 103 -44.12 -15.59 -24.29
N LEU A 104 -44.03 -16.78 -23.70
CA LEU A 104 -42.84 -17.23 -22.98
C LEU A 104 -42.18 -18.39 -23.71
N VAL A 105 -40.85 -18.29 -23.88
CA VAL A 105 -40.02 -19.35 -24.45
C VAL A 105 -39.46 -20.18 -23.31
N PHE A 106 -39.81 -21.46 -23.29
CA PHE A 106 -39.26 -22.43 -22.33
C PHE A 106 -38.13 -23.19 -23.03
N SER A 107 -36.95 -23.26 -22.41
CA SER A 107 -35.76 -23.90 -22.99
C SER A 107 -35.10 -24.87 -22.01
N VAL A 108 -34.72 -26.06 -22.49
CA VAL A 108 -34.07 -27.13 -21.71
C VAL A 108 -32.78 -27.54 -22.44
N PRO A 109 -31.57 -27.24 -21.95
CA PRO A 109 -30.32 -27.66 -22.57
C PRO A 109 -29.86 -29.05 -22.10
N MET A 110 -29.34 -29.88 -23.01
CA MET A 110 -28.67 -31.16 -22.70
C MET A 110 -27.22 -30.92 -22.25
N LEU A 111 -26.86 -31.36 -21.05
CA LEU A 111 -25.47 -31.38 -20.57
C LEU A 111 -24.87 -32.78 -20.81
N GLY A 112 -24.12 -32.95 -21.90
CA GLY A 112 -23.57 -34.24 -22.30
C GLY A 112 -22.21 -34.59 -21.67
N ARG A 113 -22.07 -35.84 -21.22
CA ARG A 113 -20.79 -36.57 -21.12
C ARG A 113 -20.23 -36.84 -22.52
N ARG A 114 -18.90 -36.81 -22.65
CA ARG A 114 -18.14 -37.22 -23.85
C ARG A 114 -18.36 -38.70 -24.14
N ASP A 115 -18.57 -39.02 -25.41
CA ASP A 115 -18.01 -40.23 -26.02
C ASP A 115 -17.52 -39.94 -27.45
N CYS A 116 -16.34 -40.45 -27.77
CA CYS A 116 -15.65 -40.26 -29.04
C CYS A 116 -16.06 -41.37 -30.02
N LYS A 117 -16.45 -41.00 -31.24
CA LYS A 117 -16.08 -41.63 -32.53
C LYS A 117 -17.00 -41.10 -33.64
N ASN A 118 -16.43 -40.34 -34.58
CA ASN A 118 -16.53 -40.59 -36.02
C ASN A 118 -15.81 -39.47 -36.78
N ASP A 119 -15.02 -39.91 -37.75
CA ASP A 119 -14.28 -39.10 -38.71
C ASP A 119 -15.19 -38.10 -39.43
N ILE A 120 -14.75 -36.84 -39.51
CA ILE A 120 -15.22 -35.91 -40.53
C ILE A 120 -13.99 -35.31 -41.22
N ASP A 121 -14.06 -35.46 -42.54
CA ASP A 121 -13.09 -35.20 -43.59
C ASP A 121 -12.71 -33.71 -43.71
N TRP A 122 -11.41 -33.42 -43.76
CA TRP A 122 -10.85 -32.05 -43.75
C TRP A 122 -10.70 -31.40 -45.14
N GLU A 123 -11.32 -31.95 -46.19
CA GLU A 123 -11.25 -31.39 -47.55
C GLU A 123 -12.45 -30.56 -48.02
N GLN A 124 -13.42 -30.21 -47.15
CA GLN A 124 -14.56 -29.35 -47.51
C GLN A 124 -14.70 -28.07 -46.66
N TYR A 125 -13.59 -27.45 -46.26
CA TYR A 125 -13.59 -26.12 -45.62
C TYR A 125 -12.68 -25.09 -46.30
N ALA A 126 -12.35 -25.31 -47.58
CA ALA A 126 -11.45 -24.47 -48.36
C ALA A 126 -12.11 -23.67 -49.50
N ASP A 127 -13.44 -23.68 -49.65
CA ASP A 127 -14.10 -23.03 -50.82
C ASP A 127 -15.25 -22.06 -50.49
N VAL A 128 -15.23 -21.41 -49.32
CA VAL A 128 -16.18 -20.32 -48.97
C VAL A 128 -15.46 -19.00 -48.65
N LEU A 129 -14.15 -18.94 -48.84
CA LEU A 129 -13.36 -17.70 -48.81
C LEU A 129 -12.98 -17.19 -50.22
N SER A 130 -13.87 -17.35 -51.20
CA SER A 130 -13.81 -16.54 -52.42
C SER A 130 -15.22 -16.14 -52.88
N ARG A 131 -15.59 -14.89 -52.60
CA ARG A 131 -16.49 -14.01 -53.39
C ARG A 131 -16.87 -12.79 -52.55
N ILE A 132 -16.01 -11.78 -52.64
CA ILE A 132 -16.31 -10.40 -52.29
C ILE A 132 -17.18 -9.84 -53.43
N HIS A 133 -18.33 -9.25 -53.11
CA HIS A 133 -18.80 -8.06 -53.81
C HIS A 133 -19.55 -7.13 -52.86
N THR A 134 -19.35 -5.85 -53.14
CA THR A 134 -19.50 -4.68 -52.26
C THR A 134 -20.79 -3.96 -52.59
N GLU A 135 -21.58 -3.55 -51.59
CA GLU A 135 -22.37 -2.31 -51.67
C GLU A 135 -22.23 -1.58 -50.33
N ALA A 136 -21.78 -0.33 -50.39
CA ALA A 136 -21.61 0.56 -49.25
C ALA A 136 -22.69 1.66 -49.33
N CYS A 137 -23.37 1.94 -48.21
CA CYS A 137 -24.15 3.16 -48.04
C CYS A 137 -23.58 3.97 -46.86
N LEU A 138 -23.39 5.28 -47.05
CA LEU A 138 -23.00 6.24 -46.01
C LEU A 138 -24.22 7.07 -45.59
N TRP A 139 -24.38 7.26 -44.29
CA TRP A 139 -25.37 8.16 -43.67
C TRP A 139 -24.69 9.52 -43.41
N ILE A 140 -25.27 10.62 -43.88
CA ILE A 140 -24.84 11.98 -43.51
C ILE A 140 -26.00 12.66 -42.78
N GLN A 141 -25.66 13.41 -41.72
CA GLN A 141 -26.58 14.23 -40.93
C GLN A 141 -27.52 15.04 -41.83
N ASN A 142 -28.83 14.86 -41.62
CA ASN A 142 -29.98 15.45 -42.33
C ASN A 142 -30.73 14.57 -43.36
N GLY A 143 -30.64 13.25 -43.28
CA GLY A 143 -31.83 12.40 -43.47
C GLY A 143 -32.30 12.05 -44.90
N ASP A 144 -31.49 12.22 -45.95
CA ASP A 144 -31.81 11.70 -47.29
C ASP A 144 -30.71 10.76 -47.85
N TRP A 145 -31.12 9.73 -48.60
CA TRP A 145 -30.24 8.74 -49.24
C TRP A 145 -29.81 9.18 -50.64
N VAL A 146 -28.51 9.10 -50.96
CA VAL A 146 -27.98 9.27 -52.33
C VAL A 146 -27.06 8.11 -52.68
N THR A 147 -27.28 7.49 -53.84
CA THR A 147 -26.42 6.47 -54.45
C THR A 147 -25.36 7.11 -55.34
N LEU A 148 -24.07 6.73 -55.17
CA LEU A 148 -22.96 7.13 -56.04
C LEU A 148 -22.56 5.98 -56.98
N SER A 149 -22.06 6.31 -58.17
CA SER A 149 -21.65 5.34 -59.20
C SER A 149 -20.17 4.93 -59.05
N GLU A 150 -19.81 3.74 -59.59
CA GLU A 150 -18.47 3.13 -59.52
C GLU A 150 -17.29 4.01 -59.99
N SER A 151 -17.55 5.09 -60.72
CA SER A 151 -16.50 5.98 -61.24
C SER A 151 -15.99 7.03 -60.24
N GLU A 152 -16.68 7.24 -59.12
CA GLU A 152 -16.28 8.24 -58.10
C GLU A 152 -15.51 7.63 -56.92
N ALA A 153 -15.60 6.30 -56.72
CA ALA A 153 -14.85 5.57 -55.69
C ALA A 153 -13.35 5.41 -56.03
N TYR A 154 -12.97 5.50 -57.31
CA TYR A 154 -11.59 5.24 -57.77
C TYR A 154 -10.61 6.41 -57.52
N ALA A 155 -11.10 7.61 -57.23
CA ALA A 155 -10.26 8.78 -56.97
C ALA A 155 -9.76 8.90 -55.52
N LEU A 156 -10.35 8.15 -54.57
CA LEU A 156 -10.04 8.22 -53.14
C LEU A 156 -9.04 7.15 -52.65
N TRP A 157 -8.58 6.25 -53.54
CA TRP A 157 -7.69 5.13 -53.17
C TRP A 157 -6.20 5.34 -53.50
N MET A 158 -5.78 6.54 -53.93
CA MET A 158 -4.39 6.82 -54.40
C MET A 158 -3.66 7.92 -53.62
N LEU A 159 -3.74 7.94 -52.29
CA LEU A 159 -2.91 8.79 -51.40
C LEU A 159 -2.78 8.10 -50.03
N PRO A 160 -1.85 7.13 -49.79
CA PRO A 160 -0.44 7.47 -49.51
C PRO A 160 0.58 6.30 -49.69
N TYR A 161 1.46 6.35 -50.72
CA TYR A 161 2.69 5.52 -50.75
C TYR A 161 3.84 6.26 -51.44
N VAL A 162 4.39 7.32 -50.83
CA VAL A 162 5.73 7.84 -51.21
C VAL A 162 6.41 8.47 -49.99
N HIS A 163 7.26 7.72 -49.28
CA HIS A 163 8.68 8.07 -49.08
C HIS A 163 9.42 7.14 -48.08
N ARG A 164 10.24 6.23 -48.63
CA ARG A 164 11.61 5.96 -48.17
C ARG A 164 12.54 5.91 -49.39
N GLY A 165 13.56 6.77 -49.42
CA GLY A 165 14.79 6.58 -50.21
C GLY A 165 14.99 7.44 -51.46
N GLY A 166 15.95 8.38 -51.38
CA GLY A 166 16.81 8.82 -52.49
C GLY A 166 16.32 9.97 -53.40
N PHE A 167 16.82 11.19 -53.18
CA PHE A 167 16.82 12.25 -54.19
C PHE A 167 18.14 12.25 -54.98
N PRO A 168 18.09 12.53 -56.29
CA PRO A 168 18.91 13.62 -56.81
C PRO A 168 18.08 14.67 -57.56
N ARG A 169 18.39 15.94 -57.25
CA ARG A 169 18.28 17.19 -58.03
C ARG A 169 17.33 17.21 -59.25
N ARG A 170 16.25 18.01 -59.17
CA ARG A 170 16.02 19.28 -59.93
C ARG A 170 14.56 19.76 -59.83
N GLY A 171 14.40 21.06 -59.54
CA GLY A 171 13.25 21.94 -59.88
C GLY A 171 11.87 21.54 -59.31
N GLY A 172 11.27 22.22 -58.34
CA GLY A 172 11.21 23.67 -58.17
C GLY A 172 10.28 24.27 -59.23
N HIS A 173 8.97 24.42 -58.90
CA HIS A 173 7.99 25.44 -59.35
C HIS A 173 6.53 24.92 -59.28
N MET A 174 6.02 24.48 -58.11
CA MET A 174 4.56 24.43 -57.90
C MET A 174 4.12 24.41 -56.43
N ILE A 175 4.88 25.00 -55.51
CA ILE A 175 4.46 25.21 -54.11
C ILE A 175 4.82 26.66 -53.75
N LYS A 176 4.05 27.60 -54.30
CA LYS A 176 4.18 29.03 -53.98
C LYS A 176 2.84 29.79 -54.00
N ARG A 177 1.70 29.11 -53.86
CA ARG A 177 0.38 29.76 -53.88
C ARG A 177 -0.63 29.34 -52.80
N LEU A 178 -0.27 28.51 -51.80
CA LEU A 178 -1.22 28.05 -50.77
C LEU A 178 -0.71 28.18 -49.31
N MET A 179 0.24 29.08 -49.04
CA MET A 179 0.60 29.45 -47.65
C MET A 179 0.66 30.97 -47.52
N ASN A 180 -0.50 31.61 -47.44
CA ASN A 180 -0.60 33.04 -47.11
C ASN A 180 -1.99 33.39 -46.55
N VAL A 181 -2.40 32.80 -45.42
CA VAL A 181 -3.34 33.43 -44.47
C VAL A 181 -3.05 32.88 -43.07
N TRP A 182 -2.25 33.59 -42.28
CA TRP A 182 -2.33 33.77 -40.82
C TRP A 182 -0.98 34.31 -40.32
N SER A 183 -0.96 35.59 -39.97
CA SER A 183 0.13 36.23 -39.23
C SER A 183 -0.51 37.27 -38.31
N PRO A 184 -0.26 37.27 -36.99
CA PRO A 184 -0.63 38.39 -36.13
C PRO A 184 0.46 39.49 -36.17
N PRO A 185 0.11 40.76 -35.84
CA PRO A 185 0.90 41.93 -36.19
C PRO A 185 2.09 42.16 -35.25
N LYS A 186 3.24 42.52 -35.82
CA LYS A 186 4.39 43.10 -35.10
C LYS A 186 4.16 44.60 -34.87
N ARG A 187 4.17 45.06 -33.62
CA ARG A 187 4.44 46.47 -33.26
C ARG A 187 5.84 46.58 -32.65
N GLN A 188 6.64 47.50 -33.20
CA GLN A 188 7.91 47.95 -32.64
C GLN A 188 7.68 48.72 -31.34
N LEU A 189 8.57 48.53 -30.35
CA LEU A 189 8.82 49.51 -29.29
C LEU A 189 10.33 49.69 -29.11
N ASN A 190 10.73 50.95 -29.19
CA ASN A 190 12.06 51.49 -28.89
C ASN A 190 12.42 51.28 -27.42
N GLY A 191 13.72 51.17 -27.16
CA GLY A 191 14.26 50.75 -25.87
C GLY A 191 14.10 51.70 -24.69
N ARG A 192 14.32 51.13 -23.50
CA ARG A 192 15.00 51.71 -22.33
C ARG A 192 15.21 50.59 -21.31
N SER A 193 16.37 50.62 -20.67
CA SER A 193 16.82 49.75 -19.57
C SER A 193 15.90 49.82 -18.35
N LEU A 194 15.72 48.70 -17.65
CA LEU A 194 15.62 48.66 -16.19
C LEU A 194 15.83 47.24 -15.68
N GLU A 195 16.83 47.12 -14.80
CA GLU A 195 17.10 45.98 -13.93
C GLU A 195 15.96 45.80 -12.91
N SER A 196 15.80 44.55 -12.45
CA SER A 196 15.23 44.08 -11.16
C SER A 196 14.08 43.06 -11.27
N SER A 197 14.30 41.93 -10.58
CA SER A 197 13.28 41.08 -9.93
C SER A 197 12.37 40.23 -10.82
N PHE A 198 12.78 38.98 -11.13
CA PHE A 198 11.86 37.92 -11.55
C PHE A 198 11.11 37.35 -10.33
N ALA A 199 9.97 37.96 -10.02
CA ALA A 199 8.87 37.29 -9.32
C ALA A 199 7.76 37.05 -10.35
N VAL A 200 7.51 35.80 -10.70
CA VAL A 200 6.41 35.42 -11.61
C VAL A 200 5.09 35.57 -10.87
N ILE A 201 4.45 36.73 -11.03
CA ILE A 201 3.04 36.94 -10.70
C ILE A 201 2.22 36.36 -11.86
N SER A 202 1.70 35.14 -11.66
CA SER A 202 0.66 34.55 -12.50
C SER A 202 -0.70 35.11 -12.10
N THR A 203 -1.25 36.04 -12.89
CA THR A 203 -2.68 36.35 -12.81
C THR A 203 -3.29 36.52 -14.20
N ARG A 204 -4.35 35.73 -14.43
CA ARG A 204 -5.52 35.91 -15.33
C ARG A 204 -5.38 35.57 -16.81
N PHE A 205 -5.72 34.31 -17.13
CA PHE A 205 -6.82 33.95 -18.04
C PHE A 205 -7.48 32.66 -17.47
N PRO A 206 -8.82 32.46 -17.57
CA PRO A 206 -9.39 31.15 -17.30
C PRO A 206 -8.78 30.17 -18.32
N CYS A 207 -8.02 29.19 -17.83
CA CYS A 207 -7.55 28.09 -18.67
C CYS A 207 -8.79 27.44 -19.31
N PRO A 208 -8.83 27.21 -20.63
CA PRO A 208 -9.90 26.40 -21.21
C PRO A 208 -9.96 25.08 -20.44
N LEU A 209 -11.17 24.65 -20.08
CA LEU A 209 -11.37 23.36 -19.42
C LEU A 209 -10.64 22.28 -20.24
N PRO A 210 -9.87 21.38 -19.60
CA PRO A 210 -9.22 20.30 -20.33
C PRO A 210 -10.29 19.48 -21.06
N ILE A 211 -10.01 19.12 -22.31
CA ILE A 211 -10.90 18.26 -23.10
C ILE A 211 -10.77 16.84 -22.53
N TYR A 212 -11.91 16.20 -22.29
CA TYR A 212 -11.95 14.82 -21.83
C TYR A 212 -11.44 13.87 -22.92
N ASP A 213 -10.15 13.51 -22.85
CA ASP A 213 -9.36 12.85 -23.91
C ASP A 213 -9.53 11.31 -23.99
N TYR A 214 -10.64 10.75 -23.46
CA TYR A 214 -10.86 9.30 -23.41
C TYR A 214 -12.26 8.90 -23.88
N GLU A 215 -12.33 8.26 -25.06
CA GLU A 215 -13.56 7.63 -25.54
C GLU A 215 -14.05 6.59 -24.53
N GLN A 216 -15.36 6.51 -24.30
CA GLN A 216 -15.98 5.54 -23.39
C GLN A 216 -16.45 4.30 -24.15
N ASP A 217 -16.40 3.13 -23.51
CA ASP A 217 -16.74 1.84 -24.10
C ASP A 217 -17.27 0.89 -23.01
N GLU A 218 -18.47 0.33 -23.19
CA GLU A 218 -19.09 -0.59 -22.24
C GLU A 218 -18.33 -1.91 -22.13
N ARG A 219 -17.76 -2.41 -23.24
CA ARG A 219 -16.93 -3.63 -23.24
C ARG A 219 -15.71 -3.50 -22.35
N ALA A 220 -15.29 -2.28 -22.06
CA ALA A 220 -14.13 -2.04 -21.22
C ALA A 220 -14.34 -2.49 -19.77
N TYR A 221 -15.55 -2.31 -19.23
CA TYR A 221 -15.89 -2.82 -17.90
C TYR A 221 -16.11 -4.34 -17.92
N GLU A 222 -16.79 -4.86 -18.95
CA GLU A 222 -17.00 -6.31 -19.13
C GLU A 222 -15.69 -7.08 -19.20
N ASN A 223 -14.73 -6.58 -20.00
CA ASN A 223 -13.39 -7.14 -20.09
C ASN A 223 -12.67 -7.07 -18.73
N THR A 224 -12.77 -5.93 -18.04
CA THR A 224 -12.18 -5.76 -16.71
C THR A 224 -12.74 -6.77 -15.73
N ALA A 225 -14.07 -6.97 -15.69
CA ALA A 225 -14.71 -7.97 -14.85
C ALA A 225 -14.26 -9.40 -15.18
N ALA A 226 -14.01 -9.72 -16.45
CA ALA A 226 -13.53 -11.04 -16.87
C ALA A 226 -12.06 -11.31 -16.51
N TRP A 227 -11.26 -10.27 -16.22
CA TRP A 227 -9.83 -10.42 -15.90
C TRP A 227 -9.55 -10.78 -14.44
N PHE A 228 -10.55 -10.79 -13.55
CA PHE A 228 -10.39 -11.08 -12.12
C PHE A 228 -11.24 -12.26 -11.68
N LEU A 229 -10.89 -12.90 -10.56
CA LEU A 229 -11.77 -13.93 -9.97
C LEU A 229 -13.07 -13.27 -9.49
N GLY A 230 -12.93 -12.04 -8.98
CA GLY A 230 -14.03 -11.17 -8.62
C GLY A 230 -14.25 -11.10 -7.11
N PRO A 231 -14.84 -10.00 -6.59
CA PRO A 231 -15.05 -9.80 -5.16
C PRO A 231 -15.83 -10.91 -4.44
N LYS A 232 -16.65 -11.66 -5.18
CA LYS A 232 -17.45 -12.79 -4.68
C LYS A 232 -17.14 -14.10 -5.41
N ALA A 233 -15.99 -14.17 -6.08
CA ALA A 233 -15.60 -15.28 -6.94
C ALA A 233 -16.62 -15.56 -8.06
N GLU A 234 -17.15 -14.51 -8.67
CA GLU A 234 -18.12 -14.56 -9.76
C GLU A 234 -17.62 -15.41 -10.94
N ASN A 235 -16.31 -15.42 -11.19
CA ASN A 235 -15.68 -16.15 -12.29
C ASN A 235 -15.07 -17.51 -11.89
N HIS A 236 -15.46 -18.10 -10.75
CA HIS A 236 -14.90 -19.37 -10.27
C HIS A 236 -15.05 -20.54 -11.28
N GLY A 237 -16.16 -20.61 -12.01
CA GLY A 237 -16.38 -21.69 -12.99
C GLY A 237 -15.34 -21.72 -14.11
N PHE A 238 -14.90 -20.55 -14.59
CA PHE A 238 -13.79 -20.47 -15.54
C PHE A 238 -12.46 -20.88 -14.89
N MET A 239 -12.23 -20.46 -13.64
CA MET A 239 -11.03 -20.80 -12.90
C MET A 239 -10.89 -22.33 -12.73
N GLU A 240 -11.95 -23.02 -12.33
CA GLU A 240 -12.00 -24.49 -12.22
C GLU A 240 -11.69 -25.17 -13.56
N GLN A 241 -12.30 -24.70 -14.65
CA GLN A 241 -12.04 -25.20 -16.00
C GLN A 241 -10.57 -25.02 -16.41
N ALA A 242 -10.00 -23.86 -16.13
CA ALA A 242 -8.60 -23.54 -16.44
C ALA A 242 -7.62 -24.39 -15.61
N PHE A 243 -7.90 -24.61 -14.32
CA PHE A 243 -7.13 -25.55 -13.49
C PHE A 243 -7.15 -26.96 -14.07
N GLY A 244 -8.34 -27.46 -14.44
CA GLY A 244 -8.49 -28.76 -15.07
C GLY A 244 -7.68 -28.90 -16.37
N LEU A 245 -7.68 -27.84 -17.20
CA LEU A 245 -6.87 -27.79 -18.42
C LEU A 245 -5.37 -27.85 -18.11
N VAL A 246 -4.88 -27.08 -17.15
CA VAL A 246 -3.45 -27.08 -16.76
C VAL A 246 -3.00 -28.47 -16.30
N VAL A 247 -3.80 -29.14 -15.47
CA VAL A 247 -3.52 -30.50 -14.98
C VAL A 247 -3.55 -31.52 -16.12
N ASP A 248 -4.56 -31.48 -17.01
CA ASP A 248 -4.67 -32.38 -18.16
C ASP A 248 -3.46 -32.23 -19.11
N ARG A 249 -3.04 -30.99 -19.39
CA ARG A 249 -1.88 -30.73 -20.25
C ARG A 249 -0.57 -31.20 -19.61
N LEU A 250 -0.39 -31.01 -18.30
CA LEU A 250 0.76 -31.52 -17.57
C LEU A 250 0.81 -33.05 -17.61
N LEU A 251 -0.32 -33.72 -17.38
CA LEU A 251 -0.42 -35.18 -17.45
C LEU A 251 -0.01 -35.71 -18.83
N LYS A 252 -0.56 -35.11 -19.90
CA LYS A 252 -0.22 -35.47 -21.28
C LYS A 252 1.25 -35.23 -21.59
N ALA A 253 1.81 -34.11 -21.15
CA ALA A 253 3.22 -33.78 -21.36
C ALA A 253 4.16 -34.79 -20.68
N ARG A 254 3.89 -35.16 -19.42
CA ARG A 254 4.71 -36.14 -18.68
C ARG A 254 4.63 -37.54 -19.29
N LYS A 255 3.44 -38.00 -19.69
CA LYS A 255 3.26 -39.31 -20.34
C LYS A 255 3.89 -39.38 -21.75
N ALA A 256 3.92 -38.27 -22.47
CA ALA A 256 4.53 -38.21 -23.80
C ALA A 256 6.07 -38.15 -23.77
N TYR A 257 6.67 -37.73 -22.64
CA TYR A 257 8.12 -37.67 -22.50
C TYR A 257 8.68 -39.05 -22.15
N LYS A 258 9.39 -39.67 -23.10
CA LYS A 258 9.95 -41.03 -22.97
C LYS A 258 8.87 -42.07 -22.59
N PRO A 259 7.89 -42.32 -23.47
CA PRO A 259 6.72 -43.15 -23.16
C PRO A 259 7.05 -44.62 -22.85
N ASP A 260 8.26 -45.08 -23.20
CA ASP A 260 8.73 -46.45 -22.93
C ASP A 260 9.36 -46.61 -21.54
N ASP A 261 9.54 -45.53 -20.78
CA ASP A 261 10.04 -45.61 -19.40
C ASP A 261 8.99 -46.29 -18.49
N PRO A 262 9.42 -47.10 -17.50
CA PRO A 262 8.48 -47.79 -16.61
C PRO A 262 7.79 -46.82 -15.63
N ASP A 263 6.62 -47.22 -15.15
CA ASP A 263 5.95 -46.52 -14.04
C ASP A 263 6.76 -46.68 -12.74
N TYR A 264 7.20 -45.55 -12.16
CA TYR A 264 7.93 -45.54 -10.88
C TYR A 264 7.01 -45.54 -9.65
N ILE A 265 5.77 -45.07 -9.81
CA ILE A 265 4.72 -45.09 -8.78
C ILE A 265 3.58 -45.94 -9.35
N THR A 266 3.58 -47.23 -9.00
CA THR A 266 2.65 -48.22 -9.53
C THR A 266 1.35 -48.29 -8.73
N GLU A 267 0.30 -48.93 -9.28
CA GLU A 267 -0.94 -49.20 -8.54
C GLU A 267 -0.71 -49.93 -7.21
N GLY A 268 0.29 -50.82 -7.15
CA GLY A 268 0.68 -51.51 -5.92
C GLY A 268 1.28 -50.57 -4.86
N VAL A 269 2.07 -49.57 -5.27
CA VAL A 269 2.57 -48.52 -4.36
C VAL A 269 1.41 -47.63 -3.92
N MET A 270 0.57 -47.20 -4.85
CA MET A 270 -0.57 -46.33 -4.54
C MET A 270 -1.58 -46.99 -3.60
N SER A 271 -1.76 -48.31 -3.67
CA SER A 271 -2.63 -49.07 -2.75
C SER A 271 -1.98 -49.43 -1.40
N SER A 272 -0.70 -49.13 -1.20
CA SER A 272 -0.02 -49.40 0.07
C SER A 272 -0.50 -48.47 1.20
N GLY A 273 -0.54 -48.98 2.44
CA GLY A 273 -0.97 -48.19 3.59
C GLY A 273 -0.13 -46.93 3.82
N GLY A 274 1.19 -47.02 3.59
CA GLY A 274 2.09 -45.86 3.73
C GLY A 274 1.80 -44.74 2.72
N TYR A 275 1.46 -45.09 1.47
CA TYR A 275 1.07 -44.10 0.47
C TYR A 275 -0.27 -43.43 0.81
N GLN A 276 -1.29 -44.23 1.14
CA GLN A 276 -2.62 -43.73 1.48
C GLN A 276 -2.58 -42.79 2.69
N GLN A 277 -1.83 -43.17 3.73
CA GLN A 277 -1.63 -42.33 4.91
C GLN A 277 -0.94 -41.00 4.57
N ALA A 278 0.08 -41.01 3.70
CA ALA A 278 0.78 -39.79 3.30
C ALA A 278 -0.12 -38.85 2.48
N MET A 279 -0.92 -39.40 1.56
CA MET A 279 -1.88 -38.63 0.75
C MET A 279 -3.00 -38.04 1.62
N GLN A 280 -3.59 -38.83 2.51
CA GLN A 280 -4.63 -38.38 3.43
C GLN A 280 -4.10 -37.29 4.37
N LYS A 281 -2.92 -37.48 4.97
CA LYS A 281 -2.29 -36.45 5.82
C LYS A 281 -2.09 -35.13 5.05
N THR A 282 -1.64 -35.19 3.81
CA THR A 282 -1.46 -34.00 2.97
C THR A 282 -2.79 -33.30 2.72
N PHE A 283 -3.84 -34.05 2.40
CA PHE A 283 -5.18 -33.49 2.17
C PHE A 283 -5.76 -32.83 3.43
N CYS A 284 -5.69 -33.49 4.59
CA CYS A 284 -6.16 -32.91 5.86
C CYS A 284 -5.42 -31.62 6.22
N LEU A 285 -4.08 -31.60 6.06
CA LEU A 285 -3.30 -30.39 6.32
C LEU A 285 -3.65 -29.25 5.36
N LEU A 286 -3.89 -29.57 4.08
CA LEU A 286 -4.28 -28.59 3.07
C LEU A 286 -5.67 -28.00 3.38
N ASP A 287 -6.64 -28.83 3.76
CA ASP A 287 -7.99 -28.40 4.14
C ASP A 287 -7.95 -27.47 5.36
N GLU A 288 -7.27 -27.88 6.44
CA GLU A 288 -7.13 -27.06 7.65
C GLU A 288 -6.40 -25.74 7.37
N LEU A 289 -5.28 -25.77 6.65
CA LEU A 289 -4.57 -24.54 6.29
C LEU A 289 -5.45 -23.60 5.44
N SER A 290 -6.23 -24.15 4.50
CA SER A 290 -7.15 -23.36 3.68
C SER A 290 -8.23 -22.67 4.51
N LYS A 291 -8.79 -23.35 5.52
CA LYS A 291 -9.74 -22.76 6.48
C LYS A 291 -9.12 -21.58 7.23
N TYR A 292 -7.92 -21.75 7.78
CA TYR A 292 -7.23 -20.66 8.49
C TYR A 292 -6.90 -19.49 7.58
N MET A 293 -6.37 -19.75 6.37
CA MET A 293 -6.09 -18.69 5.40
C MET A 293 -7.35 -17.89 5.05
N SER A 294 -8.48 -18.57 4.82
CA SER A 294 -9.76 -17.90 4.52
C SER A 294 -10.32 -17.05 5.66
N LYS A 295 -10.01 -17.41 6.92
CA LYS A 295 -10.51 -16.72 8.12
C LYS A 295 -9.63 -15.52 8.52
N HIS A 296 -8.31 -15.65 8.38
CA HIS A 296 -7.36 -14.69 8.96
C HIS A 296 -6.66 -13.78 7.93
N ASN A 297 -6.73 -14.07 6.62
CA ASN A 297 -6.12 -13.19 5.62
C ASN A 297 -6.97 -11.95 5.34
N ILE A 298 -6.28 -10.86 5.01
CA ILE A 298 -6.90 -9.62 4.55
C ILE A 298 -7.60 -9.85 3.20
N PRO A 299 -8.87 -9.44 3.03
CA PRO A 299 -9.64 -9.70 1.83
C PRO A 299 -9.30 -8.70 0.71
N PHE A 300 -8.08 -8.76 0.15
CA PHE A 300 -7.63 -7.85 -0.92
C PHE A 300 -8.52 -7.86 -2.17
N TYR A 301 -9.25 -8.95 -2.40
CA TYR A 301 -10.22 -9.09 -3.48
C TYR A 301 -11.48 -8.22 -3.32
N SER A 302 -11.78 -7.79 -2.09
CA SER A 302 -12.98 -7.02 -1.78
C SER A 302 -12.77 -5.53 -2.07
N PRO A 303 -13.73 -4.83 -2.72
CA PRO A 303 -13.69 -3.37 -2.86
C PRO A 303 -13.72 -2.60 -1.53
N ARG A 304 -14.04 -3.27 -0.40
CA ARG A 304 -13.91 -2.71 0.96
C ARG A 304 -12.46 -2.50 1.37
N TYR A 305 -11.52 -3.21 0.73
CA TYR A 305 -10.11 -2.99 0.92
C TYR A 305 -9.65 -1.78 0.10
N ALA A 306 -9.25 -0.73 0.80
CA ALA A 306 -8.81 0.53 0.22
C ALA A 306 -7.53 1.04 0.92
N ALA A 307 -6.64 0.12 1.32
CA ALA A 307 -5.49 0.41 2.17
C ALA A 307 -4.17 0.42 1.39
N HIS A 308 -3.39 -0.67 1.38
CA HIS A 308 -2.08 -0.75 0.71
C HIS A 308 -2.16 -1.02 -0.79
N MET A 309 -1.00 -1.00 -1.46
CA MET A 309 -0.79 -1.28 -2.89
C MET A 309 -1.08 -2.74 -3.28
N ASN A 310 -2.12 -3.32 -2.70
CA ASN A 310 -2.58 -4.68 -2.94
C ASN A 310 -4.03 -4.61 -3.45
N GLY A 311 -4.45 -5.63 -4.19
CA GLY A 311 -5.79 -5.77 -4.70
C GLY A 311 -6.00 -7.20 -5.18
N ASP A 312 -7.14 -7.48 -5.79
CA ASP A 312 -7.32 -8.74 -6.51
C ASP A 312 -6.26 -8.85 -7.61
N THR A 313 -5.82 -10.07 -7.90
CA THR A 313 -4.83 -10.32 -8.97
C THR A 313 -5.52 -10.77 -10.23
N THR A 314 -4.96 -10.44 -11.39
CA THR A 314 -5.54 -10.86 -12.67
C THR A 314 -5.53 -12.40 -12.80
N LEU A 315 -6.66 -12.98 -13.19
CA LEU A 315 -6.81 -14.41 -13.46
C LEU A 315 -5.73 -14.95 -14.42
N PRO A 316 -5.43 -14.28 -15.56
CA PRO A 316 -4.31 -14.66 -16.42
C PRO A 316 -2.98 -14.80 -15.68
N ALA A 317 -2.65 -13.87 -14.77
CA ALA A 317 -1.40 -13.93 -14.03
C ALA A 317 -1.37 -15.10 -13.04
N THR A 318 -2.45 -15.31 -12.28
CA THR A 318 -2.57 -16.43 -11.33
C THR A 318 -2.44 -17.78 -12.04
N LEU A 319 -3.12 -17.95 -13.18
CA LEU A 319 -3.04 -19.16 -13.99
C LEU A 319 -1.65 -19.35 -14.61
N GLY A 320 -1.02 -18.26 -15.08
CA GLY A 320 0.33 -18.28 -15.63
C GLY A 320 1.37 -18.69 -14.59
N TYR A 321 1.27 -18.14 -13.37
CA TYR A 321 2.17 -18.51 -12.27
C TYR A 321 2.02 -19.99 -11.90
N LEU A 322 0.79 -20.47 -11.73
CA LEU A 322 0.52 -21.88 -11.46
C LEU A 322 1.12 -22.80 -12.54
N LEU A 323 0.87 -22.47 -13.81
CA LEU A 323 1.38 -23.25 -14.94
C LEU A 323 2.91 -23.31 -14.89
N GLY A 324 3.59 -22.17 -14.73
CA GLY A 324 5.04 -22.13 -14.63
C GLY A 324 5.57 -22.88 -13.41
N MET A 325 4.92 -22.75 -12.26
CA MET A 325 5.31 -23.39 -11.00
C MET A 325 5.30 -24.92 -11.10
N LEU A 326 4.36 -25.51 -11.85
CA LEU A 326 4.26 -26.97 -12.01
C LEU A 326 5.41 -27.58 -12.83
N TYR A 327 6.11 -26.77 -13.64
CA TYR A 327 7.36 -27.15 -14.32
C TYR A 327 8.61 -26.71 -13.54
N ASN A 328 8.47 -25.79 -12.59
CA ASN A 328 9.52 -25.24 -11.73
C ASN A 328 10.82 -24.83 -12.46
N PRO A 329 10.76 -24.08 -13.58
CA PRO A 329 11.96 -23.67 -14.30
C PRO A 329 12.74 -22.61 -13.52
N ASN A 330 14.07 -22.69 -13.57
CA ASN A 330 14.95 -21.72 -12.93
C ASN A 330 15.61 -20.81 -13.97
N ASN A 331 15.19 -19.54 -14.01
CA ASN A 331 15.60 -18.54 -15.00
C ASN A 331 17.04 -18.01 -14.83
N VAL A 332 17.79 -18.53 -13.85
CA VAL A 332 19.22 -18.19 -13.70
C VAL A 332 20.06 -18.68 -14.89
N SER A 333 19.73 -19.85 -15.42
CA SER A 333 20.44 -20.50 -16.54
C SER A 333 19.43 -20.93 -17.59
N ALA A 334 19.72 -20.62 -18.85
CA ALA A 334 18.84 -20.93 -19.96
C ALA A 334 18.72 -22.43 -20.24
N GLU A 335 19.70 -23.25 -19.83
CA GLU A 335 19.60 -24.71 -19.97
C GLU A 335 18.56 -25.32 -19.02
N ALA A 336 18.30 -24.66 -17.88
CA ALA A 336 17.31 -25.06 -16.89
C ALA A 336 15.91 -24.45 -17.17
N SER A 337 15.80 -23.56 -18.15
CA SER A 337 14.61 -22.73 -18.36
C SER A 337 14.53 -22.11 -19.78
N PRO A 338 14.77 -22.86 -20.87
CA PRO A 338 14.96 -22.26 -22.19
C PRO A 338 13.75 -21.46 -22.66
N LEU A 339 12.54 -21.96 -22.37
CA LEU A 339 11.29 -21.26 -22.70
C LEU A 339 11.05 -20.06 -21.78
N THR A 340 11.12 -20.24 -20.46
CA THR A 340 10.78 -19.15 -19.53
C THR A 340 11.83 -18.05 -19.47
N THR A 341 13.08 -18.33 -19.87
CA THR A 341 14.11 -17.32 -20.15
C THR A 341 13.73 -16.43 -21.34
N MET A 342 13.22 -17.03 -22.43
CA MET A 342 12.72 -16.28 -23.59
C MET A 342 11.46 -15.47 -23.26
N ILE A 343 10.54 -16.05 -22.48
CA ILE A 343 9.36 -15.33 -22.00
C ILE A 343 9.77 -14.12 -21.15
N GLU A 344 10.76 -14.26 -20.26
CA GLU A 344 11.26 -13.13 -19.49
C GLU A 344 11.88 -12.04 -20.37
N TYR A 345 12.59 -12.42 -21.44
CA TYR A 345 13.10 -11.46 -22.41
C TYR A 345 11.97 -10.68 -23.07
N GLU A 346 10.93 -11.37 -23.54
CA GLU A 346 9.75 -10.74 -24.14
C GLU A 346 9.07 -9.78 -23.16
N VAL A 347 8.86 -10.21 -21.91
CA VAL A 347 8.31 -9.36 -20.84
C VAL A 347 9.17 -8.10 -20.63
N GLY A 348 10.50 -8.25 -20.61
CA GLY A 348 11.42 -7.13 -20.52
C GLY A 348 11.26 -6.13 -21.68
N GLN A 349 11.05 -6.62 -22.90
CA GLN A 349 10.79 -5.77 -24.07
C GLN A 349 9.41 -5.10 -24.00
N ASP A 350 8.38 -5.82 -23.57
CA ASP A 350 7.02 -5.29 -23.39
C ASP A 350 7.02 -4.13 -22.39
N LEU A 351 7.70 -4.29 -21.25
CA LEU A 351 7.88 -3.24 -20.26
C LEU A 351 8.65 -2.04 -20.83
N CYS A 352 9.78 -2.26 -21.50
CA CYS A 352 10.56 -1.19 -22.13
C CYS A 352 9.71 -0.37 -23.13
N LYS A 353 8.92 -1.06 -23.96
CA LYS A 353 8.03 -0.44 -24.94
C LYS A 353 6.91 0.35 -24.27
N MET A 354 6.28 -0.20 -23.24
CA MET A 354 5.26 0.50 -22.44
C MET A 354 5.82 1.78 -21.80
N LEU A 355 7.05 1.74 -21.29
CA LEU A 355 7.74 2.88 -20.68
C LEU A 355 8.23 3.92 -21.70
N GLY A 356 8.12 3.62 -23.01
CA GLY A 356 8.43 4.54 -24.10
C GLY A 356 9.87 4.48 -24.59
N TYR A 357 10.67 3.49 -24.16
CA TYR A 357 11.94 3.21 -24.80
C TYR A 357 11.72 2.71 -26.23
N GLN A 358 12.59 3.14 -27.14
CA GLN A 358 12.49 2.81 -28.56
C GLN A 358 13.31 1.57 -28.86
N GLU A 359 12.82 0.66 -29.71
CA GLU A 359 13.57 -0.51 -30.17
C GLU A 359 14.80 -0.17 -31.05
N LYS A 360 15.06 1.12 -31.30
CA LYS A 360 16.20 1.63 -32.10
C LYS A 360 17.35 2.03 -31.19
N LYS A 361 18.57 2.11 -31.74
CA LYS A 361 19.81 2.40 -30.99
C LYS A 361 19.68 3.63 -30.05
N PRO A 362 20.05 3.52 -28.75
CA PRO A 362 20.49 2.29 -28.07
C PRO A 362 19.34 1.31 -27.81
N LYS A 363 19.60 0.01 -27.96
CA LYS A 363 18.59 -1.04 -27.76
C LYS A 363 18.26 -1.15 -26.26
N PRO A 364 16.98 -1.12 -25.84
CA PRO A 364 16.61 -1.24 -24.45
C PRO A 364 16.61 -2.70 -23.98
N TRP A 365 16.70 -2.88 -22.67
CA TRP A 365 16.67 -4.20 -22.04
C TRP A 365 16.01 -4.11 -20.67
N GLY A 366 15.21 -5.10 -20.32
CA GLY A 366 14.61 -5.22 -18.99
C GLY A 366 14.50 -6.67 -18.56
N HIS A 367 14.34 -6.89 -17.25
CA HIS A 367 14.17 -8.21 -16.64
C HIS A 367 13.31 -8.14 -15.38
N ILE A 368 12.82 -9.29 -14.93
CA ILE A 368 12.01 -9.41 -13.71
C ILE A 368 12.91 -9.53 -12.49
N THR A 369 12.64 -8.78 -11.42
CA THR A 369 13.29 -8.95 -10.12
C THR A 369 12.31 -9.55 -9.11
N CYS A 370 12.77 -9.98 -7.94
CA CYS A 370 11.88 -10.43 -6.88
C CYS A 370 10.94 -9.30 -6.41
N ASP A 371 11.44 -8.06 -6.40
CA ASP A 371 10.68 -6.86 -6.04
C ASP A 371 11.36 -5.56 -6.54
N GLY A 372 10.64 -4.44 -6.41
CA GLY A 372 11.15 -3.11 -6.77
C GLY A 372 12.28 -2.57 -5.87
N SER A 373 12.47 -3.12 -4.67
CA SER A 373 13.60 -2.73 -3.82
C SER A 373 14.92 -3.28 -4.37
N VAL A 374 14.92 -4.52 -4.88
CA VAL A 374 16.06 -5.09 -5.60
C VAL A 374 16.29 -4.38 -6.93
N ALA A 375 15.23 -4.03 -7.67
CA ALA A 375 15.38 -3.22 -8.89
C ALA A 375 16.03 -1.85 -8.62
N ASN A 376 15.63 -1.14 -7.56
CA ASN A 376 16.28 0.11 -7.16
C ASN A 376 17.74 -0.12 -6.71
N LEU A 377 18.02 -1.21 -6.01
CA LEU A 377 19.38 -1.57 -5.61
C LEU A 377 20.28 -1.86 -6.82
N GLU A 378 19.78 -2.57 -7.82
CA GLU A 378 20.48 -2.82 -9.09
C GLU A 378 20.74 -1.51 -9.85
N SER A 379 19.77 -0.59 -9.89
CA SER A 379 19.95 0.71 -10.55
C SER A 379 21.03 1.56 -9.86
N MET A 380 21.08 1.53 -8.52
CA MET A 380 22.17 2.14 -7.74
C MET A 380 23.52 1.48 -8.03
N TRP A 381 23.56 0.16 -8.09
CA TRP A 381 24.78 -0.60 -8.39
C TRP A 381 25.33 -0.23 -9.78
N VAL A 382 24.48 -0.15 -10.79
CA VAL A 382 24.86 0.27 -12.14
C VAL A 382 25.37 1.70 -12.17
N ALA A 383 24.63 2.65 -11.58
CA ALA A 383 25.03 4.07 -11.60
C ALA A 383 26.35 4.30 -10.84
N ARG A 384 26.59 3.57 -9.74
CA ARG A 384 27.87 3.55 -9.02
C ARG A 384 29.00 3.07 -9.93
N ASN A 385 28.83 1.93 -10.59
CA ASN A 385 29.87 1.33 -11.43
C ASN A 385 30.14 2.18 -12.68
N LEU A 386 29.09 2.74 -13.30
CA LEU A 386 29.19 3.67 -14.43
C LEU A 386 30.07 4.87 -14.09
N LYS A 387 29.86 5.49 -12.92
CA LYS A 387 30.56 6.71 -12.50
C LYS A 387 32.09 6.55 -12.46
N PHE A 388 32.57 5.39 -12.04
CA PHE A 388 34.00 5.12 -11.86
C PHE A 388 34.67 4.39 -13.04
N TYR A 389 33.87 3.93 -14.01
CA TYR A 389 34.40 3.22 -15.16
C TYR A 389 35.47 4.02 -15.94
N PRO A 390 35.31 5.34 -16.19
CA PRO A 390 36.35 6.13 -16.87
C PRO A 390 37.68 6.20 -16.09
N LEU A 391 37.64 6.28 -14.76
CA LEU A 391 38.87 6.28 -13.95
C LEU A 391 39.56 4.91 -13.96
N SER A 392 38.77 3.84 -13.96
CA SER A 392 39.27 2.47 -14.11
C SER A 392 39.99 2.30 -15.46
N LEU A 393 39.40 2.83 -16.53
CA LEU A 393 40.01 2.80 -17.87
C LEU A 393 41.27 3.65 -17.93
N LYS A 394 41.29 4.80 -17.24
CA LYS A 394 42.50 5.64 -17.13
C LYS A 394 43.65 4.91 -16.44
N ASN A 395 43.36 4.16 -15.38
CA ASN A 395 44.37 3.29 -14.74
C ASN A 395 44.91 2.22 -15.69
N ALA A 396 44.05 1.59 -16.50
CA ALA A 396 44.48 0.61 -17.50
C ALA A 396 45.37 1.20 -18.62
N MET A 397 45.23 2.50 -18.89
CA MET A 397 46.03 3.26 -19.87
C MET A 397 47.28 3.93 -19.30
N ALA A 398 47.53 3.82 -17.99
CA ALA A 398 48.70 4.42 -17.33
C ALA A 398 50.03 3.97 -17.98
N PRO A 399 51.13 4.74 -17.87
CA PRO A 399 52.43 4.36 -18.42
C PRO A 399 52.85 2.94 -18.01
N GLY A 400 53.20 2.10 -18.99
CA GLY A 400 53.51 0.68 -18.77
C GLY A 400 52.30 -0.25 -18.61
N GLY A 401 51.08 0.30 -18.61
CA GLY A 401 49.83 -0.44 -18.50
C GLY A 401 49.39 -1.13 -19.80
N PRO A 402 48.48 -2.11 -19.70
CA PRO A 402 48.06 -2.97 -20.82
C PRO A 402 47.36 -2.23 -21.97
N LEU A 403 46.73 -1.08 -21.71
CA LEU A 403 46.08 -0.26 -22.75
C LEU A 403 46.87 1.02 -23.08
N ASN A 404 48.11 1.15 -22.60
CA ASN A 404 48.89 2.38 -22.76
C ASN A 404 49.15 2.77 -24.23
N ARG A 405 49.18 1.79 -25.15
CA ARG A 405 49.43 2.04 -26.59
C ARG A 405 48.43 3.00 -27.26
N ILE A 406 47.25 3.22 -26.66
CA ILE A 406 46.21 4.12 -27.19
C ILE A 406 46.10 5.44 -26.40
N ALA A 407 46.91 5.63 -25.36
CA ALA A 407 46.80 6.78 -24.45
C ALA A 407 46.99 8.13 -25.15
N GLU A 408 47.79 8.18 -26.22
CA GLU A 408 48.09 9.40 -26.99
C GLU A 408 47.14 9.66 -28.16
N SER A 409 46.22 8.73 -28.45
CA SER A 409 45.32 8.82 -29.62
C SER A 409 43.84 8.68 -29.27
N PHE A 410 43.50 8.09 -28.13
CA PHE A 410 42.11 7.86 -27.74
C PHE A 410 41.47 9.16 -27.24
N GLN A 411 40.55 9.70 -28.03
CA GLN A 411 39.79 10.90 -27.66
C GLN A 411 38.41 10.56 -27.11
N VAL A 412 37.86 11.40 -26.23
CA VAL A 412 36.48 11.30 -25.75
C VAL A 412 35.76 12.65 -25.84
N THR A 413 34.44 12.58 -26.02
CA THR A 413 33.58 13.74 -25.96
C THR A 413 33.32 14.10 -24.51
N LEU A 414 33.63 15.34 -24.12
CA LEU A 414 33.30 15.85 -22.78
C LEU A 414 31.80 16.14 -22.67
N CYS A 415 31.25 16.19 -21.45
CA CYS A 415 29.80 16.39 -21.29
C CYS A 415 29.30 17.76 -21.74
N GLY A 416 30.13 18.80 -21.68
CA GLY A 416 29.81 20.12 -22.23
C GLY A 416 29.92 20.21 -23.75
N GLY A 417 30.28 19.10 -24.41
CA GLY A 417 30.72 19.07 -25.81
C GLY A 417 32.23 19.27 -25.94
N GLY A 418 32.72 19.12 -27.18
CA GLY A 418 34.15 19.14 -27.48
C GLY A 418 34.83 17.77 -27.27
N SER A 419 35.97 17.58 -27.93
CA SER A 419 36.75 16.35 -27.88
C SER A 419 38.08 16.60 -27.18
N LYS A 420 38.50 15.68 -26.32
CA LYS A 420 39.78 15.77 -25.59
C LYS A 420 40.44 14.40 -25.57
N LEU A 421 41.78 14.37 -25.53
CA LEU A 421 42.52 13.13 -25.28
C LEU A 421 42.10 12.57 -23.91
N PHE A 422 41.72 11.30 -23.89
CA PHE A 422 41.19 10.64 -22.69
C PHE A 422 42.18 10.69 -21.52
N ASN A 423 43.47 10.47 -21.83
CA ASN A 423 44.52 10.51 -20.81
C ASN A 423 44.75 11.92 -20.22
N GLU A 424 44.45 12.97 -20.99
CA GLU A 424 44.57 14.38 -20.57
C GLU A 424 43.33 14.90 -19.85
N CYS A 425 42.24 14.12 -19.82
CA CYS A 425 41.04 14.49 -19.07
C CYS A 425 41.36 14.54 -17.57
N SER A 426 40.95 15.63 -16.92
CA SER A 426 40.97 15.79 -15.48
C SER A 426 40.03 14.79 -14.81
N THR A 427 40.24 14.54 -13.52
CA THR A 427 39.35 13.69 -12.71
C THR A 427 37.89 14.16 -12.78
N TRP A 428 37.67 15.48 -12.72
CA TRP A 428 36.34 16.08 -12.83
C TRP A 428 35.68 15.80 -14.19
N GLU A 429 36.41 15.96 -15.29
CA GLU A 429 35.90 15.68 -16.64
C GLU A 429 35.54 14.19 -16.80
N LEU A 430 36.37 13.28 -16.26
CA LEU A 430 36.16 11.84 -16.35
C LEU A 430 34.94 11.38 -15.52
N LEU A 431 34.77 11.91 -14.32
CA LEU A 431 33.60 11.64 -13.47
C LEU A 431 32.30 12.20 -14.07
N ASN A 432 32.39 13.15 -15.01
CA ASN A 432 31.25 13.81 -15.61
C ASN A 432 31.04 13.48 -17.08
N LEU A 433 31.70 12.49 -17.66
CA LEU A 433 31.31 11.97 -18.97
C LEU A 433 29.82 11.58 -18.95
N THR A 434 29.11 11.81 -20.06
CA THR A 434 27.69 11.45 -20.14
C THR A 434 27.52 9.93 -20.07
N PRO A 435 26.39 9.41 -19.56
CA PRO A 435 26.14 7.97 -19.53
C PRO A 435 26.39 7.29 -20.89
N ASP A 436 25.91 7.89 -21.98
CA ASP A 436 26.12 7.38 -23.34
C ASP A 436 27.60 7.32 -23.73
N THR A 437 28.39 8.33 -23.34
CA THR A 437 29.83 8.35 -23.62
C THR A 437 30.54 7.24 -22.87
N VAL A 438 30.20 7.02 -21.59
CA VAL A 438 30.80 5.96 -20.77
C VAL A 438 30.46 4.57 -21.32
N LEU A 439 29.19 4.33 -21.67
CA LEU A 439 28.72 3.06 -22.22
C LEU A 439 29.30 2.75 -23.62
N ASP A 440 29.83 3.76 -24.32
CA ASP A 440 30.47 3.59 -25.63
C ASP A 440 31.99 3.34 -25.54
N LEU A 441 32.61 3.50 -24.37
CA LEU A 441 34.08 3.39 -24.21
C LEU A 441 34.61 2.02 -24.63
N GLU A 442 34.01 0.92 -24.19
CA GLU A 442 34.44 -0.43 -24.58
C GLU A 442 34.40 -0.60 -26.10
N ARG A 443 33.28 -0.24 -26.72
CA ARG A 443 33.09 -0.37 -28.17
C ARG A 443 34.16 0.42 -28.91
N ARG A 444 34.43 1.66 -28.50
CA ARG A 444 35.44 2.51 -29.14
C ARG A 444 36.85 1.98 -28.95
N VAL A 445 37.22 1.55 -27.74
CA VAL A 445 38.55 0.96 -27.51
C VAL A 445 38.72 -0.32 -28.34
N THR A 446 37.73 -1.21 -28.34
CA THR A 446 37.83 -2.50 -29.05
C THR A 446 37.78 -2.35 -30.57
N GLN A 447 36.82 -1.58 -31.10
CA GLN A 447 36.63 -1.42 -32.54
C GLN A 447 37.63 -0.46 -33.18
N ASP A 448 37.86 0.71 -32.57
CA ASP A 448 38.70 1.75 -33.20
C ASP A 448 40.20 1.38 -33.15
N PHE A 449 40.62 0.54 -32.19
CA PHE A 449 42.03 0.17 -31.97
C PHE A 449 42.31 -1.34 -32.04
N GLY A 450 41.33 -2.15 -32.44
CA GLY A 450 41.52 -3.58 -32.71
C GLY A 450 41.89 -4.43 -31.47
N PHE A 451 41.40 -4.07 -30.28
CA PHE A 451 41.50 -4.95 -29.12
C PHE A 451 40.36 -5.98 -29.15
N SER A 452 40.68 -7.25 -28.88
CA SER A 452 39.61 -8.23 -28.69
C SER A 452 38.83 -7.91 -27.42
N LYS A 453 37.52 -8.11 -27.47
CA LYS A 453 36.62 -7.92 -26.32
C LYS A 453 37.07 -8.71 -25.09
N LYS A 454 37.46 -9.98 -25.28
CA LYS A 454 37.99 -10.85 -24.22
C LYS A 454 39.26 -10.29 -23.58
N TYR A 455 40.17 -9.71 -24.37
CA TYR A 455 41.38 -9.08 -23.83
C TYR A 455 41.04 -7.82 -23.03
N TYR A 456 40.20 -6.95 -23.59
CA TYR A 456 39.76 -5.73 -22.92
C TYR A 456 39.07 -6.02 -21.58
N GLN A 457 38.16 -7.00 -21.54
CA GLN A 457 37.49 -7.44 -20.31
C GLN A 457 38.46 -7.98 -19.26
N LYS A 458 39.40 -8.83 -19.68
CA LYS A 458 40.44 -9.36 -18.78
C LYS A 458 41.22 -8.21 -18.14
N VAL A 459 41.64 -7.24 -18.94
CA VAL A 459 42.38 -6.07 -18.47
C VAL A 459 41.53 -5.22 -17.52
N MET A 460 40.32 -4.85 -17.94
CA MET A 460 39.45 -4.01 -17.14
C MET A 460 39.03 -4.68 -15.82
N GLY A 461 38.92 -6.02 -15.79
CA GLY A 461 38.63 -6.78 -14.59
C GLY A 461 39.58 -6.50 -13.42
N ASP A 462 40.84 -6.15 -13.69
CA ASP A 462 41.82 -5.81 -12.65
C ASP A 462 41.70 -4.35 -12.15
N HIS A 463 40.94 -3.50 -12.85
CA HIS A 463 40.89 -2.05 -12.60
C HIS A 463 39.51 -1.51 -12.20
N ILE A 464 38.44 -2.22 -12.52
CA ILE A 464 37.06 -1.77 -12.23
C ILE A 464 36.69 -1.94 -10.74
N ILE A 465 35.78 -1.09 -10.25
CA ILE A 465 35.45 -1.01 -8.81
C ILE A 465 34.76 -2.26 -8.26
N GLN A 466 34.23 -3.12 -9.12
CA GLN A 466 33.72 -4.45 -8.75
C GLN A 466 34.84 -5.30 -8.14
N THR A 467 36.09 -5.10 -8.57
CA THR A 467 37.27 -5.81 -8.08
C THR A 467 38.01 -5.02 -7.01
N ILE A 468 38.28 -3.73 -7.25
CA ILE A 468 39.19 -2.94 -6.40
C ILE A 468 38.50 -2.02 -5.38
N SER A 469 37.17 -2.05 -5.31
CA SER A 469 36.33 -1.07 -4.59
C SER A 469 36.40 0.35 -5.16
N LYS A 470 35.30 1.10 -5.00
CA LYS A 470 35.26 2.53 -5.32
C LYS A 470 36.18 3.35 -4.42
N ASP A 471 36.38 2.93 -3.16
CA ASP A 471 37.12 3.72 -2.17
C ASP A 471 38.61 3.79 -2.49
N SER A 472 39.13 2.76 -3.16
CA SER A 472 40.48 2.76 -3.73
C SER A 472 40.65 3.88 -4.75
N LEU A 473 39.69 4.03 -5.68
CA LEU A 473 39.70 5.11 -6.67
C LEU A 473 39.44 6.48 -6.04
N LEU A 474 38.56 6.58 -5.05
CA LEU A 474 38.33 7.82 -4.31
C LEU A 474 39.64 8.32 -3.67
N SER A 475 40.35 7.44 -2.97
CA SER A 475 41.63 7.77 -2.34
C SER A 475 42.72 8.06 -3.37
N GLN A 476 42.84 7.26 -4.43
CA GLN A 476 43.88 7.42 -5.45
C GLN A 476 43.78 8.77 -6.17
N TYR A 477 42.56 9.21 -6.46
CA TYR A 477 42.31 10.43 -7.24
C TYR A 477 41.93 11.65 -6.39
N GLY A 478 41.90 11.51 -5.05
CA GLY A 478 41.53 12.60 -4.13
C GLY A 478 40.11 13.12 -4.37
N ILE A 479 39.14 12.22 -4.52
CA ILE A 479 37.76 12.53 -4.88
C ILE A 479 36.88 12.52 -3.63
N GLU A 480 36.10 13.58 -3.43
CA GLU A 480 34.99 13.58 -2.47
C GLU A 480 33.90 12.58 -2.92
N PRO A 481 33.32 11.78 -2.00
CA PRO A 481 32.28 10.82 -2.35
C PRO A 481 31.18 11.44 -3.24
N PRO A 482 30.90 10.87 -4.43
CA PRO A 482 29.81 11.34 -5.26
C PRO A 482 28.46 11.12 -4.57
N GLN A 483 27.43 11.88 -4.97
CA GLN A 483 26.15 11.90 -4.27
C GLN A 483 24.96 11.52 -5.15
N TYR A 484 23.90 11.04 -4.52
CA TYR A 484 22.56 10.85 -5.12
C TYR A 484 21.64 11.98 -4.69
N PHE A 485 20.68 12.32 -5.54
CA PHE A 485 19.57 13.20 -5.19
C PHE A 485 18.25 12.48 -5.36
N VAL A 486 17.36 12.61 -4.39
CA VAL A 486 16.02 12.01 -4.39
C VAL A 486 15.12 12.85 -3.49
N ALA A 487 13.82 12.88 -3.74
CA ALA A 487 12.88 13.62 -2.89
C ALA A 487 12.87 13.09 -1.45
N THR A 488 12.49 13.92 -0.49
CA THR A 488 12.32 13.51 0.93
C THR A 488 11.30 12.37 1.08
N THR A 489 10.35 12.26 0.15
CA THR A 489 9.27 11.25 0.04
C THR A 489 9.71 9.89 -0.50
N LYS A 490 11.02 9.66 -0.65
CA LYS A 490 11.59 8.39 -1.13
C LYS A 490 11.13 7.17 -0.33
N HIS A 491 10.98 6.06 -1.04
CA HIS A 491 10.82 4.76 -0.41
C HIS A 491 12.08 4.35 0.36
N TYR A 492 11.92 3.59 1.45
CA TYR A 492 13.02 3.16 2.32
C TYR A 492 14.09 2.32 1.60
N SER A 493 13.77 1.76 0.42
CA SER A 493 14.71 1.00 -0.40
C SER A 493 15.93 1.82 -0.82
N TRP A 494 15.80 3.15 -0.94
CA TRP A 494 16.91 4.03 -1.32
C TRP A 494 18.01 4.15 -0.26
N PRO A 495 17.74 4.56 1.00
CA PRO A 495 18.77 4.57 2.03
C PRO A 495 19.31 3.18 2.34
N LYS A 496 18.46 2.14 2.27
CA LYS A 496 18.90 0.73 2.38
C LYS A 496 19.86 0.34 1.25
N GLY A 497 19.54 0.70 0.01
CA GLY A 497 20.36 0.44 -1.16
C GLY A 497 21.70 1.18 -1.12
N ALA A 498 21.69 2.43 -0.65
CA ALA A 498 22.91 3.21 -0.42
C ALA A 498 23.84 2.52 0.59
N ALA A 499 23.29 1.97 1.68
CA ALA A 499 24.05 1.21 2.66
C ALA A 499 24.63 -0.09 2.05
N ILE A 500 23.82 -0.90 1.36
CA ILE A 500 24.24 -2.18 0.79
C ILE A 500 25.31 -2.01 -0.30
N THR A 501 25.20 -0.98 -1.14
CA THR A 501 26.17 -0.68 -2.22
C THR A 501 27.47 -0.04 -1.72
N GLY A 502 27.60 0.21 -0.41
CA GLY A 502 28.75 0.89 0.19
C GLY A 502 28.83 2.39 -0.12
N ILE A 503 27.75 3.00 -0.64
CA ILE A 503 27.66 4.44 -0.87
C ILE A 503 27.45 5.19 0.45
N GLY A 504 26.68 4.62 1.38
CA GLY A 504 26.30 5.25 2.63
C GLY A 504 25.12 6.20 2.47
N SER A 505 24.15 6.16 3.40
CA SER A 505 22.94 6.98 3.34
C SER A 505 23.20 8.49 3.46
N GLU A 506 24.34 8.90 4.04
CA GLU A 506 24.76 10.31 4.09
C GLU A 506 25.03 10.91 2.70
N ASN A 507 25.34 10.07 1.70
CA ASN A 507 25.52 10.47 0.31
C ASN A 507 24.23 10.45 -0.51
N LEU A 508 23.09 10.19 0.14
CA LEU A 508 21.75 10.30 -0.44
C LEU A 508 21.12 11.63 0.01
N ILE A 509 21.26 12.64 -0.83
CA ILE A 509 20.83 14.00 -0.51
C ILE A 509 19.34 14.15 -0.80
N GLU A 510 18.60 14.52 0.23
CA GLU A 510 17.16 14.71 0.15
C GLU A 510 16.83 16.08 -0.47
N VAL A 511 16.00 16.06 -1.50
CA VAL A 511 15.42 17.26 -2.13
C VAL A 511 14.05 17.49 -1.51
N ARG A 512 13.79 18.72 -1.03
CA ARG A 512 12.50 19.10 -0.48
C ARG A 512 11.37 18.92 -1.49
N VAL A 513 10.13 18.89 -0.99
CA VAL A 513 8.92 18.71 -1.81
C VAL A 513 8.01 19.94 -1.80
N ASP A 514 7.16 20.04 -2.82
CA ASP A 514 6.09 21.03 -2.94
C ASP A 514 4.83 20.63 -2.14
N ASN A 515 3.77 21.44 -2.23
CA ASN A 515 2.50 21.18 -1.53
C ASN A 515 1.75 19.92 -2.03
N ASN A 516 2.14 19.33 -3.15
CA ASN A 516 1.62 18.06 -3.64
C ASN A 516 2.58 16.90 -3.34
N ALA A 517 3.56 17.10 -2.46
CA ALA A 517 4.59 16.13 -2.12
C ALA A 517 5.47 15.68 -3.32
N ARG A 518 5.60 16.52 -4.34
CA ARG A 518 6.48 16.30 -5.51
C ARG A 518 7.83 16.99 -5.28
N MET A 519 8.92 16.44 -5.81
CA MET A 519 10.25 17.06 -5.75
C MET A 519 10.23 18.52 -6.23
N ASP A 520 10.88 19.41 -5.49
CA ASP A 520 11.12 20.79 -5.91
C ASP A 520 12.34 20.90 -6.87
N PRO A 521 12.12 21.14 -8.18
CA PRO A 521 13.21 21.23 -9.15
C PRO A 521 14.08 22.47 -8.95
N ALA A 522 13.55 23.55 -8.37
CA ALA A 522 14.34 24.77 -8.12
C ALA A 522 15.35 24.53 -6.98
N TYR A 523 14.96 23.79 -5.94
CA TYR A 523 15.89 23.39 -4.90
C TYR A 523 16.92 22.35 -5.38
N LEU A 524 16.50 21.40 -6.22
CA LEU A 524 17.44 20.50 -6.89
C LEU A 524 18.49 21.28 -7.71
N GLU A 525 18.08 22.31 -8.46
CA GLU A 525 19.00 23.16 -9.20
C GLU A 525 20.05 23.82 -8.28
N GLN A 526 19.62 24.36 -7.13
CA GLN A 526 20.53 24.97 -6.16
C GLN A 526 21.56 23.96 -5.63
N LEU A 527 21.12 22.75 -5.31
CA LEU A 527 22.01 21.68 -4.84
C LEU A 527 23.01 21.27 -5.93
N LEU A 528 22.57 21.14 -7.19
CA LEU A 528 23.44 20.81 -8.31
C LEU A 528 24.46 21.92 -8.59
N GLU A 529 24.08 23.19 -8.45
CA GLU A 529 24.99 24.33 -8.58
C GLU A 529 26.08 24.32 -7.49
N ASP A 530 25.71 24.02 -6.24
CA ASP A 530 26.69 23.84 -5.16
C ASP A 530 27.67 22.69 -5.46
N ARG A 531 27.19 21.55 -5.97
CA ARG A 531 28.07 20.42 -6.33
C ARG A 531 29.00 20.72 -7.48
N LEU A 532 28.53 21.47 -8.48
CA LEU A 532 29.37 21.97 -9.56
C LEU A 532 30.47 22.89 -9.02
N GLN A 533 30.15 23.82 -8.12
CA GLN A 533 31.12 24.76 -7.54
C GLN A 533 32.19 24.05 -6.70
N ARG A 534 31.80 23.06 -5.90
CA ARG A 534 32.71 22.28 -5.05
C ARG A 534 33.44 21.16 -5.78
N LYS A 535 33.14 20.92 -7.06
CA LYS A 535 33.62 19.78 -7.85
C LYS A 535 33.34 18.42 -7.18
N GLN A 536 32.16 18.29 -6.57
CA GLN A 536 31.68 17.01 -6.02
C GLN A 536 30.77 16.32 -7.05
N ALA A 537 31.13 15.11 -7.45
CA ALA A 537 30.42 14.43 -8.54
C ALA A 537 29.03 13.92 -8.10
N VAL A 538 28.15 13.69 -9.07
CA VAL A 538 26.79 13.18 -8.83
C VAL A 538 26.64 11.84 -9.53
N TYR A 539 26.22 10.81 -8.78
CA TYR A 539 25.89 9.51 -9.35
C TYR A 539 24.62 9.60 -10.19
N ALA A 540 23.51 9.92 -9.52
CA ALA A 540 22.20 9.99 -10.15
C ALA A 540 21.25 10.99 -9.46
N VAL A 541 20.24 11.40 -10.21
CA VAL A 541 19.01 12.02 -9.68
C VAL A 541 17.88 11.01 -9.88
N VAL A 542 17.11 10.76 -8.82
CA VAL A 542 15.96 9.87 -8.82
C VAL A 542 14.68 10.69 -8.94
N ALA A 543 13.87 10.40 -9.95
CA ALA A 543 12.51 10.90 -10.06
C ALA A 543 11.53 9.84 -9.55
N ILE A 544 10.74 10.14 -8.53
CA ILE A 544 9.71 9.23 -8.02
C ILE A 544 8.44 9.41 -8.86
N ILE A 545 8.04 8.35 -9.55
CA ILE A 545 6.84 8.33 -10.39
C ILE A 545 5.80 7.49 -9.64
N GLY A 546 5.02 8.14 -8.78
CA GLY A 546 4.07 7.49 -7.89
C GLY A 546 4.65 7.22 -6.51
N SER A 547 4.77 8.25 -5.67
CA SER A 547 5.28 8.12 -4.29
C SER A 547 4.42 7.19 -3.42
N THR A 548 5.03 6.50 -2.46
CA THR A 548 4.36 5.46 -1.67
C THR A 548 3.14 5.94 -0.89
N GLU A 549 3.25 7.13 -0.27
CA GLU A 549 2.22 7.63 0.65
C GLU A 549 1.12 8.45 -0.05
N HIS A 550 1.41 9.01 -1.21
CA HIS A 550 0.59 10.07 -1.85
C HIS A 550 0.32 9.86 -3.34
N GLY A 551 0.97 8.87 -3.97
CA GLY A 551 0.87 8.65 -5.41
C GLY A 551 1.42 9.81 -6.24
N SER A 552 2.14 10.77 -5.65
CA SER A 552 2.71 11.95 -6.30
C SER A 552 3.72 11.60 -7.38
N VAL A 553 3.75 12.40 -8.44
CA VAL A 553 4.65 12.20 -9.58
C VAL A 553 5.62 13.38 -9.69
N ASP A 554 6.91 13.10 -9.53
CA ASP A 554 7.97 14.10 -9.61
C ASP A 554 8.10 14.71 -11.02
N PRO A 555 8.56 15.97 -11.14
CA PRO A 555 8.72 16.66 -12.41
C PRO A 555 9.95 16.14 -13.19
N LEU A 556 9.87 14.92 -13.71
CA LEU A 556 10.90 14.27 -14.51
C LEU A 556 11.31 15.11 -15.73
N ASP A 557 10.38 15.82 -16.36
CA ASP A 557 10.68 16.73 -17.47
C ASP A 557 11.68 17.83 -17.06
N GLN A 558 11.53 18.37 -15.84
CA GLN A 558 12.44 19.36 -15.28
C GLN A 558 13.78 18.74 -14.89
N ILE A 559 13.80 17.52 -14.36
CA ILE A 559 15.06 16.81 -14.05
C ILE A 559 15.87 16.54 -15.33
N VAL A 560 15.20 16.15 -16.42
CA VAL A 560 15.83 16.00 -17.75
C VAL A 560 16.41 17.32 -18.23
N TYR A 561 15.63 18.41 -18.14
CA TYR A 561 16.09 19.75 -18.48
C TYR A 561 17.32 20.17 -17.65
N LEU A 562 17.31 19.92 -16.35
CA LEU A 562 18.44 20.22 -15.46
C LEU A 562 19.68 19.41 -15.86
N ARG A 563 19.55 18.13 -16.21
CA ARG A 563 20.68 17.34 -16.71
C ARG A 563 21.31 17.99 -17.94
N GLU A 564 20.50 18.37 -18.93
CA GLU A 564 20.99 19.04 -20.14
C GLU A 564 21.66 20.39 -19.84
N LYS A 565 21.06 21.17 -18.92
CA LYS A 565 21.59 22.47 -18.48
C LYS A 565 22.94 22.32 -17.79
N PHE A 566 23.10 21.36 -16.88
CA PHE A 566 24.33 21.13 -16.12
C PHE A 566 25.41 20.42 -16.95
N GLN A 567 25.05 19.59 -17.92
CA GLN A 567 26.02 18.98 -18.84
C GLN A 567 26.79 20.06 -19.60
N LYS A 568 26.11 21.11 -20.08
CA LYS A 568 26.75 22.29 -20.71
C LYS A 568 27.73 23.02 -19.79
N LYS A 569 27.57 22.89 -18.47
CA LYS A 569 28.47 23.46 -17.46
C LYS A 569 29.57 22.50 -16.98
N GLY A 570 29.60 21.25 -17.47
CA GLY A 570 30.60 20.27 -17.07
C GLY A 570 30.18 19.29 -15.97
N LEU A 571 28.88 19.20 -15.63
CA LEU A 571 28.34 18.25 -14.63
C LEU A 571 27.32 17.30 -15.28
N SER A 572 27.51 15.99 -15.13
CA SER A 572 26.60 14.97 -15.67
C SER A 572 26.26 13.90 -14.63
N PHE A 573 25.04 13.38 -14.71
CA PHE A 573 24.50 12.38 -13.80
C PHE A 573 23.54 11.43 -14.53
N VAL A 574 23.32 10.25 -13.92
CA VAL A 574 22.30 9.30 -14.34
C VAL A 574 20.92 9.81 -13.90
N ILE A 575 19.88 9.60 -14.70
CA ILE A 575 18.49 9.76 -14.27
C ILE A 575 17.91 8.36 -14.08
N HIS A 576 17.44 8.08 -12.87
CA HIS A 576 16.63 6.90 -12.59
C HIS A 576 15.19 7.35 -12.32
N ALA A 577 14.21 6.68 -12.93
CA ALA A 577 12.81 6.86 -12.55
C ALA A 577 12.38 5.69 -11.66
N ASP A 578 12.08 5.98 -10.40
CA ASP A 578 11.42 5.01 -9.51
C ASP A 578 9.92 5.01 -9.84
N ALA A 579 9.56 4.20 -10.83
CA ALA A 579 8.17 4.02 -11.29
C ALA A 579 7.61 2.68 -10.81
N ALA A 580 8.07 2.18 -9.66
CA ALA A 580 7.60 0.95 -9.05
C ALA A 580 6.05 0.92 -8.99
N TRP A 581 5.44 2.03 -8.57
CA TRP A 581 4.00 2.25 -8.65
C TRP A 581 3.54 2.87 -9.97
N GLY A 582 4.24 3.89 -10.50
CA GLY A 582 3.71 4.67 -11.62
C GLY A 582 3.93 4.10 -13.02
N GLY A 583 4.74 3.05 -13.17
CA GLY A 583 5.21 2.57 -14.47
C GLY A 583 4.09 2.06 -15.38
N TYR A 584 3.18 1.24 -14.87
CA TYR A 584 2.07 0.69 -15.66
C TYR A 584 1.05 1.74 -16.12
N PHE A 585 0.98 2.90 -15.47
CA PHE A 585 0.12 4.00 -15.91
C PHE A 585 0.59 4.59 -17.25
N ALA A 586 1.83 4.31 -17.68
CA ALA A 586 2.26 4.63 -19.03
C ALA A 586 1.44 3.91 -20.12
N SER A 587 0.72 2.82 -19.79
CA SER A 587 -0.23 2.17 -20.69
C SER A 587 -1.40 3.08 -21.12
N LEU A 588 -1.78 4.08 -20.31
CA LEU A 588 -2.77 5.10 -20.70
C LEU A 588 -2.27 6.02 -21.83
N LEU A 589 -0.95 6.05 -22.09
CA LEU A 589 -0.35 6.82 -23.18
C LEU A 589 -0.22 6.01 -24.48
N ARG A 590 -0.38 4.68 -24.45
CA ARG A 590 -0.10 3.82 -25.61
C ARG A 590 -1.38 3.53 -26.38
N ASP A 591 -1.35 3.84 -27.67
CA ASP A 591 -2.48 3.59 -28.54
C ASP A 591 -2.72 2.10 -28.73
N ILE A 592 -3.96 1.77 -29.07
CA ILE A 592 -4.39 0.41 -29.34
C ILE A 592 -3.71 -0.07 -30.63
N PRO A 593 -3.10 -1.27 -30.65
CA PRO A 593 -2.52 -1.85 -31.86
C PRO A 593 -3.55 -1.97 -33.00
N PRO A 594 -3.17 -1.68 -34.27
CA PRO A 594 -4.07 -1.81 -35.42
C PRO A 594 -4.67 -3.22 -35.54
N GLY A 595 -5.94 -3.31 -35.93
CA GLY A 595 -6.65 -4.59 -36.09
C GLY A 595 -7.33 -5.13 -34.83
N ARG A 596 -7.21 -4.42 -33.69
CA ARG A 596 -8.07 -4.63 -32.50
C ARG A 596 -9.17 -3.57 -32.50
N GLU A 597 -10.38 -3.93 -32.91
CA GLU A 597 -11.54 -3.03 -32.89
C GLU A 597 -12.29 -3.12 -31.56
N TYR A 598 -12.61 -1.97 -30.98
CA TYR A 598 -13.55 -1.86 -29.87
C TYR A 598 -14.98 -1.72 -30.41
N GLY A 599 -15.95 -2.14 -29.61
CA GLY A 599 -17.36 -2.08 -29.98
C GLY A 599 -17.86 -0.66 -30.13
N THR A 600 -19.10 -0.51 -30.62
CA THR A 600 -19.80 0.77 -30.63
C THR A 600 -19.82 1.41 -29.23
N PRO A 601 -19.59 2.73 -29.10
CA PRO A 601 -19.69 3.44 -27.82
C PRO A 601 -21.09 3.27 -27.19
N VAL A 602 -21.14 2.80 -25.95
CA VAL A 602 -22.37 2.68 -25.13
C VAL A 602 -22.07 3.24 -23.71
N ASP A 603 -23.12 3.50 -22.93
CA ASP A 603 -23.11 4.12 -21.59
C ASP A 603 -22.49 3.20 -20.49
N PRO A 604 -21.22 3.39 -20.11
CA PRO A 604 -20.46 2.45 -19.29
C PRO A 604 -20.89 2.44 -17.81
N ILE A 605 -20.77 1.28 -17.16
CA ILE A 605 -21.04 1.11 -15.72
C ILE A 605 -19.98 1.84 -14.87
N VAL A 606 -18.72 1.84 -15.30
CA VAL A 606 -17.60 2.55 -14.66
C VAL A 606 -16.88 3.40 -15.70
N ILE A 607 -16.61 4.66 -15.37
CA ILE A 607 -15.94 5.62 -16.25
C ILE A 607 -14.44 5.33 -16.31
N ARG A 608 -13.85 5.42 -17.51
CA ARG A 608 -12.40 5.40 -17.71
C ARG A 608 -11.85 6.81 -17.72
N MET A 609 -11.05 7.17 -16.73
CA MET A 609 -10.44 8.50 -16.64
C MET A 609 -9.05 8.54 -17.30
N GLY A 610 -8.73 9.68 -17.93
CA GLY A 610 -7.38 9.98 -18.41
C GLY A 610 -6.44 10.47 -17.31
N LEU A 611 -5.17 10.66 -17.66
CA LEU A 611 -4.15 11.20 -16.75
C LEU A 611 -4.29 12.72 -16.61
N PRO A 612 -4.06 13.31 -15.41
CA PRO A 612 -3.85 14.74 -15.26
C PRO A 612 -2.70 15.25 -16.14
N ASP A 613 -2.76 16.48 -16.63
CA ASP A 613 -1.76 17.05 -17.56
C ASP A 613 -0.33 16.97 -17.03
N HIS A 614 -0.13 17.28 -15.74
CA HIS A 614 1.16 17.14 -15.08
C HIS A 614 1.66 15.69 -15.19
N THR A 615 0.87 14.73 -14.70
CA THR A 615 1.20 13.30 -14.71
C THR A 615 1.46 12.77 -16.12
N LYS A 616 0.62 13.15 -17.10
CA LYS A 616 0.78 12.79 -18.52
C LYS A 616 2.17 13.21 -19.03
N LYS A 617 2.56 14.47 -18.80
CA LYS A 617 3.86 15.01 -19.20
C LYS A 617 5.04 14.25 -18.57
N GLN A 618 4.92 13.85 -17.30
CA GLN A 618 5.99 13.12 -16.62
C GLN A 618 6.11 11.68 -17.12
N LEU A 619 4.99 11.00 -17.34
CA LEU A 619 4.98 9.65 -17.92
C LEU A 619 5.50 9.65 -19.37
N GLU A 620 5.22 10.69 -20.16
CA GLU A 620 5.82 10.87 -21.49
C GLU A 620 7.35 11.07 -21.45
N SER A 621 7.87 11.56 -20.33
CA SER A 621 9.29 11.84 -20.10
C SER A 621 10.08 10.63 -19.61
N LEU A 622 9.42 9.54 -19.21
CA LEU A 622 10.06 8.28 -18.77
C LEU A 622 11.13 7.79 -19.76
N LYS A 623 10.88 7.92 -21.07
CA LYS A 623 11.80 7.52 -22.15
C LYS A 623 13.19 8.17 -22.09
N TYR A 624 13.36 9.26 -21.32
CA TYR A 624 14.63 9.97 -21.16
C TYR A 624 15.43 9.56 -19.92
N ALA A 625 14.83 8.77 -19.01
CA ALA A 625 15.57 8.14 -17.93
C ALA A 625 16.60 7.14 -18.50
N ASP A 626 17.69 6.91 -17.78
CA ASP A 626 18.67 5.88 -18.13
C ASP A 626 18.22 4.49 -17.64
N SER A 627 17.49 4.46 -16.52
CA SER A 627 16.88 3.25 -15.96
C SER A 627 15.54 3.57 -15.30
N ILE A 628 14.63 2.59 -15.31
CA ILE A 628 13.29 2.71 -14.73
C ILE A 628 12.96 1.43 -13.96
N THR A 629 12.63 1.56 -12.68
CA THR A 629 11.99 0.49 -11.91
C THR A 629 10.49 0.51 -12.19
N THR A 630 9.85 -0.65 -12.38
CA THR A 630 8.38 -0.77 -12.46
C THR A 630 7.95 -2.12 -11.89
N ASP A 631 6.89 -2.18 -11.10
CA ASP A 631 6.52 -3.42 -10.43
C ASP A 631 5.23 -4.04 -10.99
N PRO A 632 5.32 -5.16 -11.72
CA PRO A 632 4.16 -5.95 -12.10
C PRO A 632 3.26 -6.34 -10.92
N HIS A 633 3.83 -6.61 -9.73
CA HIS A 633 3.04 -7.00 -8.56
C HIS A 633 2.30 -5.85 -7.84
N LYS A 634 2.42 -4.61 -8.35
CA LYS A 634 1.69 -3.43 -7.83
C LYS A 634 0.55 -3.05 -8.79
N PRO A 635 0.61 -1.99 -9.62
CA PRO A 635 -0.48 -1.66 -10.56
C PRO A 635 -0.58 -2.63 -11.74
N GLY A 636 0.34 -3.59 -11.87
CA GLY A 636 0.27 -4.65 -12.87
C GLY A 636 -0.66 -5.79 -12.48
N TYR A 637 -1.19 -5.81 -11.25
CA TYR A 637 -2.12 -6.84 -10.76
C TYR A 637 -1.60 -8.28 -10.94
N ILE A 638 -0.27 -8.46 -10.86
CA ILE A 638 0.40 -9.76 -10.88
C ILE A 638 0.61 -10.23 -9.42
N PRO A 639 0.46 -11.53 -9.10
CA PRO A 639 0.82 -12.02 -7.78
C PRO A 639 2.30 -11.77 -7.45
N TYR A 640 2.60 -11.54 -6.17
CA TYR A 640 3.97 -11.55 -5.68
C TYR A 640 4.62 -12.94 -5.88
N PRO A 641 5.95 -13.02 -6.16
CA PRO A 641 6.90 -11.93 -6.43
C PRO A 641 6.99 -11.59 -7.92
N ALA A 642 7.03 -10.28 -8.25
CA ALA A 642 7.28 -9.76 -9.60
C ALA A 642 7.58 -8.25 -9.56
N GLY A 643 8.84 -7.88 -9.35
CA GLY A 643 9.38 -6.54 -9.65
C GLY A 643 10.02 -6.50 -11.03
N SER A 644 10.49 -5.33 -11.49
CA SER A 644 11.31 -5.27 -12.71
C SER A 644 12.17 -4.02 -12.82
N LEU A 645 13.24 -4.14 -13.61
CA LEU A 645 14.14 -3.04 -13.96
C LEU A 645 14.34 -2.98 -15.47
N CYS A 646 14.20 -1.79 -16.05
CA CYS A 646 14.39 -1.53 -17.47
C CYS A 646 15.50 -0.49 -17.69
N TYR A 647 16.51 -0.83 -18.48
CA TYR A 647 17.56 0.09 -18.95
C TYR A 647 17.20 0.65 -20.33
N ARG A 648 17.44 1.95 -20.53
CA ARG A 648 17.33 2.57 -21.87
C ARG A 648 18.34 1.94 -22.84
N ASP A 649 19.49 1.54 -22.31
CA ASP A 649 20.60 0.98 -23.08
C ASP A 649 21.04 -0.36 -22.48
N GLU A 650 20.90 -1.44 -23.25
CA GLU A 650 21.25 -2.80 -22.85
C GLU A 650 22.70 -2.94 -22.40
N ARG A 651 23.60 -2.04 -22.84
CA ARG A 651 25.01 -2.05 -22.42
C ARG A 651 25.17 -1.79 -20.92
N MET A 652 24.18 -1.20 -20.25
CA MET A 652 24.18 -1.01 -18.79
C MET A 652 24.27 -2.34 -18.03
N THR A 653 23.78 -3.45 -18.60
CA THR A 653 23.90 -4.81 -18.01
C THR A 653 25.35 -5.25 -17.82
N SER A 654 26.29 -4.75 -18.62
CA SER A 654 27.71 -5.08 -18.47
C SER A 654 28.37 -4.44 -17.26
N LEU A 655 27.72 -3.46 -16.64
CA LEU A 655 28.25 -2.79 -15.46
C LEU A 655 28.03 -3.59 -14.18
N VAL A 656 27.16 -4.60 -14.19
CA VAL A 656 26.91 -5.48 -13.03
C VAL A 656 27.62 -6.83 -13.14
N THR A 657 28.50 -6.98 -14.13
CA THR A 657 29.27 -8.20 -14.37
C THR A 657 30.76 -7.89 -14.49
N TRP A 658 31.59 -8.93 -14.46
CA TRP A 658 33.00 -8.87 -14.88
C TRP A 658 33.18 -9.17 -16.38
N THR A 659 32.08 -9.39 -17.11
CA THR A 659 32.05 -9.80 -18.52
C THR A 659 30.91 -9.10 -19.27
N THR A 660 31.21 -8.38 -20.34
CA THR A 660 30.21 -7.76 -21.22
C THR A 660 29.53 -8.82 -22.11
N PRO A 661 28.19 -8.75 -22.34
CA PRO A 661 27.45 -9.68 -23.21
C PRO A 661 28.07 -9.81 -24.62
N TYR A 662 28.12 -11.03 -25.19
CA TYR A 662 28.57 -11.25 -26.57
C TYR A 662 27.56 -10.63 -27.55
N ILE A 663 27.89 -9.46 -28.11
CA ILE A 663 27.15 -8.89 -29.24
C ILE A 663 27.78 -9.47 -30.50
N GLY A 664 27.07 -10.38 -31.15
CA GLY A 664 27.44 -10.93 -32.46
C GLY A 664 27.76 -12.42 -32.44
N TYR A 665 26.73 -13.26 -32.29
CA TYR A 665 26.60 -14.53 -33.01
C TYR A 665 25.11 -14.85 -33.05
N GLU A 666 24.51 -14.86 -34.23
CA GLU A 666 23.13 -15.30 -34.51
C GLU A 666 22.90 -16.80 -34.23
N ALA A 667 23.78 -17.44 -33.45
CA ALA A 667 23.73 -18.83 -33.03
C ALA A 667 23.63 -19.02 -31.49
N ALA A 668 23.37 -17.95 -30.73
CA ALA A 668 23.24 -17.98 -29.26
C ALA A 668 21.87 -17.43 -28.79
N ASN A 669 20.77 -18.02 -29.27
CA ASN A 669 19.38 -17.61 -29.01
C ASN A 669 18.89 -17.76 -27.55
N THR A 670 19.77 -17.87 -26.56
CA THR A 670 19.41 -17.93 -25.14
C THR A 670 20.49 -17.25 -24.28
N GLN A 671 20.46 -15.92 -24.21
CA GLN A 671 21.22 -15.22 -23.18
C GLN A 671 20.62 -15.56 -21.81
N THR A 672 21.45 -16.04 -20.88
CA THR A 672 21.06 -16.28 -19.48
C THR A 672 20.65 -14.96 -18.82
N MET A 673 19.46 -14.90 -18.21
CA MET A 673 18.98 -13.68 -17.53
C MET A 673 19.66 -13.46 -16.17
N GLY A 674 19.90 -14.53 -15.41
CA GLY A 674 20.35 -14.43 -14.02
C GLY A 674 21.79 -13.99 -13.78
N ILE A 675 22.52 -13.50 -14.80
CA ILE A 675 23.86 -12.93 -14.61
C ILE A 675 23.86 -11.39 -14.67
N TYR A 676 22.76 -10.77 -15.08
CA TYR A 676 22.67 -9.32 -15.33
C TYR A 676 21.93 -8.56 -14.22
N GLY A 677 21.86 -9.16 -13.03
CA GLY A 677 21.21 -8.60 -11.85
C GLY A 677 21.89 -9.05 -10.56
N LEU A 678 21.31 -8.68 -9.42
CA LEU A 678 21.78 -9.05 -8.08
C LEU A 678 21.41 -10.49 -7.71
N GLU A 679 20.24 -10.94 -8.18
CA GLU A 679 19.67 -12.24 -7.86
C GLU A 679 20.38 -13.39 -8.59
N GLY A 680 20.28 -14.60 -8.02
CA GLY A 680 20.73 -15.85 -8.65
C GLY A 680 19.56 -16.66 -9.17
N SER A 681 19.26 -17.79 -8.52
CA SER A 681 18.07 -18.59 -8.81
C SER A 681 16.80 -17.76 -8.70
N LYS A 682 15.97 -17.80 -9.75
CA LYS A 682 14.73 -17.03 -9.84
C LYS A 682 13.63 -17.85 -10.54
N PRO A 683 12.37 -17.78 -10.08
CA PRO A 683 11.32 -18.64 -10.58
C PRO A 683 10.90 -18.21 -11.98
N GLY A 684 11.04 -19.09 -12.98
CA GLY A 684 10.50 -18.83 -14.33
C GLY A 684 8.97 -18.76 -14.37
N ALA A 685 8.28 -19.13 -13.28
CA ALA A 685 6.85 -18.92 -13.09
C ALA A 685 6.44 -17.45 -13.03
N ALA A 686 7.27 -16.58 -12.44
CA ALA A 686 6.98 -15.14 -12.34
C ALA A 686 6.87 -14.46 -13.72
N PRO A 687 7.85 -14.57 -14.64
CA PRO A 687 7.70 -14.00 -15.98
C PRO A 687 6.59 -14.64 -16.81
N VAL A 688 6.23 -15.93 -16.59
CA VAL A 688 5.05 -16.54 -17.25
C VAL A 688 3.76 -15.88 -16.78
N ALA A 689 3.63 -15.57 -15.49
CA ALA A 689 2.48 -14.83 -14.96
C ALA A 689 2.37 -13.43 -15.58
N VAL A 690 3.48 -12.71 -15.64
CA VAL A 690 3.53 -11.36 -16.23
C VAL A 690 3.18 -11.42 -17.72
N TRP A 691 3.81 -12.31 -18.48
CA TRP A 691 3.59 -12.48 -19.91
C TRP A 691 2.14 -12.81 -20.24
N LEU A 692 1.54 -13.78 -19.54
CA LEU A 692 0.17 -14.20 -19.83
C LEU A 692 -0.82 -13.05 -19.57
N SER A 693 -0.58 -12.25 -18.53
CA SER A 693 -1.38 -11.06 -18.26
C SER A 693 -1.16 -9.94 -19.29
N HIS A 694 0.09 -9.64 -19.67
CA HIS A 694 0.43 -8.69 -20.74
C HIS A 694 -0.21 -9.07 -22.07
N ALA A 695 -0.16 -10.35 -22.44
CA ALA A 695 -0.72 -10.87 -23.69
C ALA A 695 -2.25 -10.83 -23.70
N ALA A 696 -2.89 -11.20 -22.59
CA ALA A 696 -4.36 -11.25 -22.47
C ALA A 696 -5.00 -9.86 -22.37
N ILE A 697 -4.38 -8.93 -21.62
CA ILE A 697 -4.94 -7.62 -21.30
C ILE A 697 -4.41 -6.55 -22.27
N GLY A 698 -3.11 -6.54 -22.55
CA GLY A 698 -2.44 -5.56 -23.40
C GLY A 698 -1.97 -4.30 -22.65
N LEU A 699 -0.73 -3.88 -22.89
CA LEU A 699 -0.11 -2.69 -22.30
C LEU A 699 -0.46 -1.39 -23.05
N HIS A 700 -1.75 -1.15 -23.26
CA HIS A 700 -2.28 -0.01 -24.03
C HIS A 700 -3.61 0.53 -23.48
N LYS A 701 -4.10 1.63 -24.04
CA LYS A 701 -5.35 2.31 -23.65
C LYS A 701 -6.56 1.37 -23.53
N GLY A 702 -6.67 0.41 -24.43
CA GLY A 702 -7.76 -0.56 -24.40
C GLY A 702 -7.57 -1.79 -23.48
N GLY A 703 -6.44 -1.88 -22.77
CA GLY A 703 -6.07 -2.97 -21.87
C GLY A 703 -5.80 -2.46 -20.46
N TYR A 704 -4.55 -2.54 -20.00
CA TYR A 704 -4.13 -1.99 -18.70
C TYR A 704 -4.46 -0.50 -18.54
N GLY A 705 -4.42 0.28 -19.62
CA GLY A 705 -4.80 1.69 -19.57
C GLY A 705 -6.28 1.87 -19.22
N SER A 706 -7.14 0.95 -19.68
CA SER A 706 -8.56 0.93 -19.33
C SER A 706 -8.77 0.52 -17.87
N LEU A 707 -8.12 -0.57 -17.44
CA LEU A 707 -8.17 -1.06 -16.06
C LEU A 707 -7.75 0.03 -15.06
N LEU A 708 -6.58 0.62 -15.28
CA LEU A 708 -6.05 1.67 -14.43
C LEU A 708 -6.87 2.96 -14.53
N GLY A 709 -7.42 3.29 -15.70
CA GLY A 709 -8.33 4.43 -15.86
C GLY A 709 -9.61 4.31 -15.02
N GLN A 710 -10.15 3.10 -14.84
CA GLN A 710 -11.31 2.83 -13.97
C GLN A 710 -10.93 2.90 -12.47
N ALA A 711 -9.78 2.34 -12.10
CA ALA A 711 -9.26 2.45 -10.74
C ALA A 711 -8.91 3.91 -10.36
N MET A 712 -8.36 4.68 -11.30
CA MET A 712 -8.12 6.12 -11.13
C MET A 712 -9.43 6.90 -10.94
N PHE A 713 -10.45 6.60 -11.75
CA PHE A 713 -11.78 7.20 -11.55
C PHE A 713 -12.34 6.91 -10.15
N THR A 714 -12.20 5.67 -9.69
CA THR A 714 -12.56 5.25 -8.34
C THR A 714 -11.79 6.06 -7.28
N ALA A 715 -10.47 6.20 -7.44
CA ALA A 715 -9.65 6.99 -6.54
C ALA A 715 -10.10 8.45 -6.47
N VAL A 716 -10.42 9.08 -7.61
CA VAL A 716 -10.89 10.47 -7.63
C VAL A 716 -12.28 10.60 -6.98
N LYS A 717 -13.18 9.64 -7.18
CA LYS A 717 -14.47 9.62 -6.49
C LYS A 717 -14.29 9.54 -4.97
N MET A 718 -13.39 8.68 -4.48
CA MET A 718 -13.06 8.60 -3.06
C MET A 718 -12.43 9.90 -2.54
N TYR A 719 -11.48 10.49 -3.28
CA TYR A 719 -10.95 11.82 -2.96
C TYR A 719 -12.04 12.88 -2.83
N CYS A 720 -13.00 12.91 -3.76
CA CYS A 720 -14.12 13.84 -3.72
C CYS A 720 -14.95 13.65 -2.45
N ARG A 721 -15.15 12.41 -1.99
CA ARG A 721 -15.81 12.12 -0.70
C ARG A 721 -14.99 12.72 0.44
N TRP A 722 -13.68 12.50 0.50
CA TRP A 722 -12.79 13.08 1.54
C TRP A 722 -12.81 14.60 1.55
N ALA A 723 -12.65 15.24 0.38
CA ALA A 723 -12.60 16.69 0.21
C ALA A 723 -13.91 17.41 0.59
N THR A 724 -15.04 16.69 0.57
CA THR A 724 -16.38 17.27 0.79
C THR A 724 -17.13 16.68 1.98
N MET A 725 -16.51 15.76 2.72
CA MET A 725 -17.13 15.08 3.87
C MET A 725 -17.52 16.06 4.96
N SER A 726 -16.68 17.07 5.19
CA SER A 726 -16.94 18.13 6.16
C SER A 726 -17.86 19.20 5.59
N THR A 727 -18.87 19.55 6.37
CA THR A 727 -19.81 20.62 6.07
C THR A 727 -19.75 21.69 7.15
N GLU A 728 -20.32 22.86 6.87
CA GLU A 728 -20.53 23.87 7.89
C GLU A 728 -21.35 23.27 9.05
N GLY A 729 -20.86 23.40 10.28
CA GLY A 729 -21.47 22.84 11.48
C GLY A 729 -21.13 21.37 11.81
N SER A 730 -20.38 20.63 10.98
CA SER A 730 -19.97 19.26 11.34
C SER A 730 -18.94 19.26 12.47
N ASN A 731 -19.04 18.33 13.43
CA ASN A 731 -17.97 18.14 14.42
C ASN A 731 -16.72 17.54 13.78
N LEU A 732 -16.85 16.75 12.71
CA LEU A 732 -15.75 16.19 11.94
C LEU A 732 -15.22 17.18 10.89
N ILE A 733 -13.91 17.34 10.83
CA ILE A 733 -13.15 18.06 9.81
C ILE A 733 -12.30 17.02 9.06
N VAL A 734 -12.35 16.98 7.73
CA VAL A 734 -11.56 16.09 6.88
C VAL A 734 -10.91 16.94 5.81
N VAL A 735 -9.59 16.80 5.67
CA VAL A 735 -8.82 17.54 4.67
C VAL A 735 -7.88 16.55 3.97
N PRO A 736 -7.95 16.43 2.64
CA PRO A 736 -6.97 15.69 1.87
C PRO A 736 -5.68 16.50 1.68
N LEU A 737 -4.55 15.81 1.56
CA LEU A 737 -3.26 16.45 1.29
C LEU A 737 -3.33 17.26 -0.01
N ASN A 738 -3.78 16.63 -1.10
CA ASN A 738 -3.96 17.29 -2.39
C ASN A 738 -5.02 18.39 -2.26
N MET A 739 -4.67 19.59 -2.70
CA MET A 739 -5.52 20.77 -2.62
C MET A 739 -6.54 20.79 -3.76
N LEU A 740 -7.78 21.18 -3.45
CA LEU A 740 -8.76 21.54 -4.47
C LEU A 740 -8.23 22.71 -5.33
N PRO A 741 -8.60 22.80 -6.62
CA PRO A 741 -8.17 23.91 -7.48
C PRO A 741 -8.44 25.32 -6.92
N SER A 742 -9.52 25.53 -6.15
CA SER A 742 -9.76 26.81 -5.46
C SER A 742 -8.74 27.10 -4.36
N GLU A 743 -8.28 26.08 -3.64
CA GLU A 743 -7.29 26.19 -2.55
C GLU A 743 -5.87 26.50 -3.06
N GLN A 744 -5.57 26.16 -4.32
CA GLN A 744 -4.25 26.41 -4.94
C GLN A 744 -4.03 27.87 -5.37
N ARG A 745 -5.06 28.72 -5.29
CA ARG A 745 -4.95 30.14 -5.65
C ARG A 745 -4.05 30.88 -4.66
N LEU A 746 -3.47 32.00 -5.08
CA LEU A 746 -2.60 32.82 -4.22
C LEU A 746 -3.31 33.34 -2.95
N HIS A 747 -4.60 33.67 -3.09
CA HIS A 747 -5.46 34.16 -2.01
C HIS A 747 -6.83 33.46 -2.08
N PRO A 748 -6.94 32.20 -1.63
CA PRO A 748 -8.20 31.47 -1.68
C PRO A 748 -9.18 32.04 -0.66
N THR A 749 -10.44 32.29 -1.08
CA THR A 749 -11.50 32.67 -0.14
C THR A 749 -12.29 31.45 0.30
N THR A 750 -12.75 31.43 1.56
CA THR A 750 -13.60 30.33 2.07
C THR A 750 -14.86 30.11 1.23
N ALA A 751 -15.44 31.19 0.70
CA ALA A 751 -16.63 31.12 -0.16
C ALA A 751 -16.37 30.36 -1.47
N GLU A 752 -15.23 30.61 -2.14
CA GLU A 752 -14.87 29.92 -3.39
C GLU A 752 -14.60 28.42 -3.15
N VAL A 753 -13.94 28.09 -2.04
CA VAL A 753 -13.68 26.69 -1.66
C VAL A 753 -14.98 25.95 -1.38
N GLU A 754 -15.91 26.56 -0.63
CA GLU A 754 -17.21 25.96 -0.32
C GLU A 754 -18.13 25.88 -1.55
N GLU A 755 -18.05 26.82 -2.50
CA GLU A 755 -18.73 26.72 -3.79
C GLU A 755 -18.22 25.53 -4.61
N GLU A 756 -16.90 25.32 -4.66
CA GLU A 756 -16.31 24.15 -5.34
C GLU A 756 -16.69 22.83 -4.66
N LYS A 757 -16.65 22.76 -3.32
CA LYS A 757 -17.12 21.57 -2.59
C LYS A 757 -18.61 21.29 -2.85
N ARG A 758 -19.45 22.33 -2.95
CA ARG A 758 -20.86 22.19 -3.29
C ARG A 758 -21.04 21.65 -4.70
N PHE A 759 -20.29 22.19 -5.68
CA PHE A 759 -20.27 21.66 -7.04
C PHE A 759 -19.91 20.18 -7.06
N ILE A 760 -18.85 19.76 -6.34
CA ILE A 760 -18.44 18.35 -6.27
C ILE A 760 -19.57 17.48 -5.68
N ARG A 761 -20.21 17.90 -4.59
CA ARG A 761 -21.34 17.17 -4.00
C ARG A 761 -22.49 17.02 -5.01
N GLU A 762 -22.94 18.11 -5.60
CA GLU A 762 -24.16 18.15 -6.42
C GLU A 762 -23.97 17.62 -7.84
N LYS A 763 -22.78 17.80 -8.44
CA LYS A 763 -22.50 17.53 -9.85
C LYS A 763 -21.54 16.36 -10.09
N ILE A 764 -20.94 15.78 -9.05
CA ILE A 764 -20.03 14.63 -9.19
C ILE A 764 -20.47 13.47 -8.28
N LEU A 765 -20.69 13.74 -7.00
CA LEU A 765 -20.94 12.68 -6.02
C LEU A 765 -22.40 12.18 -6.04
N ASN A 766 -23.36 13.08 -6.24
CA ASN A 766 -24.79 12.75 -6.28
C ASN A 766 -25.28 12.28 -7.66
N LEU A 767 -24.44 12.32 -8.69
CA LEU A 767 -24.77 11.80 -10.02
C LEU A 767 -24.35 10.33 -10.14
N SER A 768 -25.17 9.55 -10.86
CA SER A 768 -24.76 8.24 -11.35
C SER A 768 -23.60 8.40 -12.34
N ASN A 769 -22.77 7.36 -12.52
CA ASN A 769 -21.70 7.39 -13.52
C ASN A 769 -22.24 7.73 -14.93
N ARG A 770 -23.44 7.22 -15.26
CA ARG A 770 -24.14 7.51 -16.52
C ARG A 770 -24.54 8.96 -16.69
N ASP A 771 -25.04 9.59 -15.62
CA ASP A 771 -25.42 11.00 -15.67
C ASP A 771 -24.22 11.94 -15.62
N LEU A 772 -23.17 11.53 -14.92
CA LEU A 772 -21.89 12.23 -14.86
C LEU A 772 -21.25 12.35 -16.25
N LEU A 773 -21.38 11.32 -17.09
CA LEU A 773 -20.88 11.33 -18.47
C LEU A 773 -21.56 12.36 -19.37
N LYS A 774 -22.78 12.79 -19.03
CA LYS A 774 -23.52 13.80 -19.80
C LYS A 774 -23.14 15.23 -19.39
N ASP A 775 -22.39 15.39 -18.29
CA ASP A 775 -21.96 16.69 -17.78
C ASP A 775 -20.47 16.92 -18.10
N GLU A 776 -20.21 17.50 -19.27
CA GLU A 776 -18.85 17.82 -19.74
C GLU A 776 -18.05 18.68 -18.73
N LYS A 777 -18.73 19.56 -17.99
CA LYS A 777 -18.07 20.41 -16.98
C LYS A 777 -17.63 19.58 -15.78
N ALA A 778 -18.46 18.65 -15.33
CA ALA A 778 -18.12 17.75 -14.24
C ALA A 778 -16.98 16.78 -14.64
N LEU A 779 -17.00 16.24 -15.86
CA LEU A 779 -15.92 15.40 -16.39
C LEU A 779 -14.58 16.14 -16.49
N ALA A 780 -14.58 17.35 -17.07
CA ALA A 780 -13.38 18.18 -17.12
C ALA A 780 -12.88 18.54 -15.71
N LYS A 781 -13.80 18.68 -14.74
CA LYS A 781 -13.44 18.93 -13.35
C LYS A 781 -12.75 17.74 -12.69
N LEU A 782 -13.22 16.52 -12.92
CA LEU A 782 -12.64 15.30 -12.34
C LEU A 782 -11.14 15.14 -12.61
N GLN A 783 -10.69 15.51 -13.81
CA GLN A 783 -9.27 15.42 -14.19
C GLN A 783 -8.34 16.33 -13.36
N LEU A 784 -8.90 17.29 -12.63
CA LEU A 784 -8.17 18.26 -11.80
C LEU A 784 -8.21 17.91 -10.30
N LEU A 785 -8.82 16.79 -9.93
CA LEU A 785 -9.09 16.41 -8.54
C LEU A 785 -8.31 15.14 -8.17
N GLY A 786 -7.92 15.03 -6.90
CA GLY A 786 -7.27 13.85 -6.36
C GLY A 786 -5.75 13.88 -6.39
N SER A 787 -5.18 12.75 -5.99
CA SER A 787 -3.76 12.45 -6.14
C SER A 787 -3.38 12.25 -7.60
N ASP A 788 -2.07 12.30 -7.89
CA ASP A 788 -1.57 12.08 -9.25
C ASP A 788 -1.86 10.66 -9.74
N LEU A 789 -1.71 9.65 -8.87
CA LEU A 789 -1.84 8.22 -9.18
C LEU A 789 -2.45 7.40 -8.03
N MET A 790 -3.77 7.49 -7.85
CA MET A 790 -4.64 6.58 -7.07
C MET A 790 -4.42 6.45 -5.54
N ILE A 791 -3.54 7.24 -4.93
CA ILE A 791 -3.24 7.16 -3.48
C ILE A 791 -3.64 8.48 -2.82
N ASN A 792 -4.76 8.48 -2.12
CA ASN A 792 -5.31 9.67 -1.48
C ASN A 792 -4.94 9.71 -0.01
N ALA A 793 -4.02 10.59 0.38
CA ALA A 793 -3.78 10.89 1.79
C ALA A 793 -4.73 11.97 2.32
N PHE A 794 -5.24 11.78 3.52
CA PHE A 794 -6.10 12.73 4.22
C PHE A 794 -5.94 12.60 5.73
N ALA A 795 -6.29 13.67 6.43
CA ALA A 795 -6.35 13.65 7.89
C ALA A 795 -7.69 14.20 8.37
N CYS A 796 -8.08 13.74 9.54
CA CYS A 796 -9.25 14.18 10.27
C CYS A 796 -8.84 15.13 11.41
N ASN A 797 -9.68 16.12 11.67
CA ASN A 797 -9.65 16.95 12.86
C ASN A 797 -11.09 17.07 13.39
N PHE A 798 -11.30 17.73 14.53
CA PHE A 798 -12.62 17.78 15.16
C PHE A 798 -12.93 19.13 15.81
N ARG A 799 -14.20 19.33 16.14
CA ARG A 799 -14.70 20.45 16.95
C ARG A 799 -15.22 19.97 18.29
N VAL A 800 -14.98 20.77 19.33
CA VAL A 800 -15.59 20.63 20.66
C VAL A 800 -16.40 21.89 20.92
N ASP A 801 -17.70 21.73 21.19
CA ASP A 801 -18.62 22.85 21.43
C ASP A 801 -18.56 23.95 20.32
N GLY A 802 -18.39 23.53 19.06
CA GLY A 802 -18.32 24.41 17.89
C GLY A 802 -16.93 24.99 17.60
N VAL A 803 -15.95 24.82 18.49
CA VAL A 803 -14.57 25.32 18.33
C VAL A 803 -13.68 24.22 17.76
N ALA A 804 -12.96 24.50 16.68
CA ALA A 804 -12.02 23.55 16.09
C ALA A 804 -10.81 23.30 16.99
N ASN A 805 -10.42 22.04 17.14
CA ASN A 805 -9.18 21.67 17.78
C ASN A 805 -7.97 22.23 16.99
N THR A 806 -7.01 22.83 17.70
CA THR A 806 -5.77 23.35 17.12
C THR A 806 -4.55 22.48 17.45
N SER A 807 -4.68 21.48 18.33
CA SER A 807 -3.58 20.61 18.77
C SER A 807 -3.32 19.49 17.77
N VAL A 808 -2.09 19.40 17.24
CA VAL A 808 -1.66 18.30 16.37
C VAL A 808 -1.72 16.96 17.11
N ALA A 809 -1.34 16.92 18.39
CA ALA A 809 -1.38 15.72 19.20
C ALA A 809 -2.80 15.13 19.32
N GLU A 810 -3.81 15.98 19.53
CA GLU A 810 -5.21 15.51 19.64
C GLU A 810 -5.78 15.08 18.28
N ALA A 811 -5.35 15.73 17.18
CA ALA A 811 -5.69 15.25 15.84
C ALA A 811 -5.02 13.89 15.55
N ASN A 812 -3.79 13.68 15.99
CA ASN A 812 -3.10 12.39 15.85
C ASN A 812 -3.85 11.27 16.59
N VAL A 813 -4.35 11.54 17.81
CA VAL A 813 -5.20 10.58 18.54
C VAL A 813 -6.46 10.22 17.73
N LEU A 814 -7.17 11.21 17.18
CA LEU A 814 -8.34 10.96 16.34
C LEU A 814 -8.01 10.04 15.16
N ASN A 815 -6.96 10.37 14.39
CA ASN A 815 -6.62 9.60 13.20
C ASN A 815 -6.11 8.19 13.55
N ALA A 816 -5.31 8.04 14.61
CA ALA A 816 -4.85 6.74 15.07
C ALA A 816 -6.02 5.83 15.49
N GLU A 817 -7.01 6.38 16.20
CA GLU A 817 -8.19 5.62 16.63
C GLU A 817 -9.13 5.27 15.47
N ILE A 818 -9.22 6.13 14.44
CA ILE A 818 -9.93 5.78 13.20
C ILE A 818 -9.21 4.64 12.50
N TYR A 819 -7.88 4.71 12.38
CA TYR A 819 -7.07 3.64 11.76
C TYR A 819 -7.22 2.32 12.51
N GLU A 820 -7.13 2.35 13.85
CA GLU A 820 -7.33 1.18 14.72
C GLU A 820 -8.70 0.51 14.48
N ALA A 821 -9.75 1.32 14.35
CA ALA A 821 -11.10 0.82 14.10
C ALA A 821 -11.28 0.22 12.70
N LEU A 822 -10.46 0.64 11.73
CA LEU A 822 -10.57 0.32 10.31
C LEU A 822 -9.34 -0.43 9.76
N SER A 823 -8.61 -1.15 10.62
CA SER A 823 -7.46 -1.96 10.24
C SER A 823 -7.42 -3.29 11.00
N VAL A 824 -6.59 -4.21 10.51
CA VAL A 824 -6.25 -5.47 11.17
C VAL A 824 -4.75 -5.68 11.04
N TYR A 825 -4.05 -5.71 12.16
CA TYR A 825 -2.60 -5.91 12.23
C TYR A 825 -2.19 -6.97 13.26
N HIS A 826 -3.17 -7.65 13.86
CA HIS A 826 -2.97 -8.83 14.71
C HIS A 826 -3.76 -10.01 14.16
N VAL A 827 -3.20 -11.22 14.29
CA VAL A 827 -3.90 -12.47 13.94
C VAL A 827 -5.20 -12.67 14.75
N SER A 828 -5.29 -12.00 15.90
CA SER A 828 -6.46 -11.93 16.77
C SER A 828 -7.62 -11.10 16.20
N GLY A 829 -7.38 -10.25 15.22
CA GLY A 829 -8.40 -9.40 14.64
C GLY A 829 -9.28 -10.19 13.66
N ASP A 830 -10.60 -10.07 13.81
CA ASP A 830 -11.55 -10.63 12.84
C ASP A 830 -11.73 -9.67 11.66
N VAL A 831 -11.25 -10.08 10.48
CA VAL A 831 -11.40 -9.32 9.23
C VAL A 831 -12.87 -9.13 8.83
N LYS A 832 -13.80 -9.97 9.31
CA LYS A 832 -15.23 -9.87 9.01
C LYS A 832 -15.94 -8.76 9.79
N GLU A 833 -15.38 -8.33 10.92
CA GLU A 833 -15.92 -7.22 11.71
C GLU A 833 -15.51 -5.85 11.14
N ARG A 834 -14.61 -5.82 10.15
CA ARG A 834 -14.13 -4.57 9.54
C ARG A 834 -14.86 -4.28 8.23
N ASP A 835 -15.59 -3.18 8.23
CA ASP A 835 -16.37 -2.75 7.05
C ASP A 835 -15.52 -2.11 5.95
N VAL A 836 -14.40 -1.48 6.33
CA VAL A 836 -13.45 -0.79 5.47
C VAL A 836 -12.05 -1.06 5.98
N PHE A 837 -11.09 -1.16 5.06
CA PHE A 837 -9.66 -1.17 5.39
C PHE A 837 -9.00 0.08 4.85
N LEU A 838 -8.35 0.84 5.74
CA LEU A 838 -7.47 1.97 5.40
C LEU A 838 -6.03 1.67 5.81
N MET A 839 -5.08 2.42 5.26
CA MET A 839 -3.72 2.46 5.81
C MET A 839 -3.51 3.76 6.58
N SER A 840 -2.41 3.83 7.33
CA SER A 840 -1.95 5.06 7.95
C SER A 840 -0.44 5.24 7.78
N THR A 841 0.00 6.47 7.94
CA THR A 841 1.41 6.85 7.96
C THR A 841 1.60 8.09 8.84
N VAL A 842 2.85 8.50 9.05
CA VAL A 842 3.19 9.72 9.79
C VAL A 842 4.03 10.62 8.89
N LEU A 843 3.53 11.82 8.61
CA LEU A 843 4.30 12.83 7.88
C LEU A 843 5.17 13.57 8.89
N SER A 844 6.49 13.44 8.72
CA SER A 844 7.43 14.14 9.57
C SER A 844 7.59 15.60 9.16
N GLN A 845 7.53 16.53 10.11
CA GLN A 845 7.77 17.95 9.87
C GLN A 845 9.18 18.18 9.29
N LYS A 846 10.16 17.38 9.74
CA LYS A 846 11.54 17.43 9.20
C LYS A 846 11.61 17.08 7.71
N GLN A 847 10.79 16.14 7.25
CA GLN A 847 10.83 15.63 5.87
C GLN A 847 9.93 16.43 4.91
N TYR A 848 8.77 16.86 5.39
CA TYR A 848 7.76 17.54 4.54
C TYR A 848 7.80 19.07 4.66
N GLY A 849 8.35 19.62 5.75
CA GLY A 849 8.52 21.06 5.94
C GLY A 849 7.23 21.85 5.63
N GLU A 850 7.35 22.84 4.74
CA GLU A 850 6.25 23.71 4.31
C GLU A 850 5.03 22.96 3.76
N CYS A 851 5.22 21.80 3.11
CA CYS A 851 4.11 20.97 2.63
C CYS A 851 3.22 20.56 3.81
N LEU A 852 3.83 20.08 4.91
CA LEU A 852 3.09 19.67 6.10
C LEU A 852 2.55 20.86 6.89
N THR A 853 3.29 21.96 6.98
CA THR A 853 2.81 23.20 7.59
C THR A 853 1.53 23.70 6.90
N ASN A 854 1.50 23.70 5.58
CA ASN A 854 0.31 24.08 4.82
C ASN A 854 -0.85 23.09 5.04
N PHE A 855 -0.56 21.79 5.09
CA PHE A 855 -1.58 20.77 5.33
C PHE A 855 -2.20 20.89 6.73
N LYS A 856 -1.39 21.05 7.78
CA LYS A 856 -1.85 21.31 9.16
C LYS A 856 -2.68 22.59 9.25
N ARG A 857 -2.25 23.67 8.57
CA ARG A 857 -3.01 24.92 8.52
C ARG A 857 -4.40 24.74 7.91
N ARG A 858 -4.54 23.97 6.83
CA ARG A 858 -5.85 23.67 6.20
C ARG A 858 -6.75 22.85 7.13
N LEU A 859 -6.18 22.00 7.97
CA LEU A 859 -6.89 21.28 9.04
C LEU A 859 -7.30 22.15 10.24
N GLY A 860 -6.75 23.37 10.35
CA GLY A 860 -6.92 24.24 11.51
C GLY A 860 -5.96 23.95 12.68
N LEU A 861 -4.88 23.22 12.43
CA LEU A 861 -3.88 22.83 13.43
C LEU A 861 -2.71 23.82 13.49
N LEU A 862 -2.10 23.93 14.67
CA LEU A 862 -0.94 24.78 14.96
C LEU A 862 0.17 23.94 15.59
N GLY A 863 1.42 24.21 15.21
CA GLY A 863 2.61 23.55 15.76
C GLY A 863 3.46 22.85 14.70
N ASP A 864 4.67 22.43 15.08
CA ASP A 864 5.70 21.82 14.23
C ASP A 864 5.83 20.30 14.47
N GLU A 865 4.85 19.68 15.12
CA GLU A 865 4.81 18.24 15.36
C GLU A 865 4.49 17.46 14.08
N ASP A 866 4.91 16.20 14.07
CA ASP A 866 4.57 15.24 13.03
C ASP A 866 3.06 14.94 13.02
N LEU A 867 2.50 14.69 11.84
CA LEU A 867 1.05 14.47 11.65
C LEU A 867 0.77 13.02 11.25
N PHE A 868 -0.11 12.37 12.00
CA PHE A 868 -0.67 11.08 11.65
C PHE A 868 -1.76 11.26 10.58
N VAL A 869 -1.61 10.54 9.47
CA VAL A 869 -2.49 10.63 8.30
C VAL A 869 -3.05 9.26 7.96
N LEU A 870 -4.28 9.29 7.45
CA LEU A 870 -4.92 8.14 6.82
C LEU A 870 -4.65 8.19 5.33
N SER A 871 -4.52 7.03 4.69
CA SER A 871 -4.40 6.96 3.24
C SER A 871 -5.30 5.88 2.66
N ASN A 872 -5.84 6.20 1.48
CA ASN A 872 -6.66 5.33 0.68
C ASN A 872 -5.95 5.06 -0.65
N VAL A 873 -5.51 3.81 -0.87
CA VAL A 873 -5.10 3.34 -2.19
C VAL A 873 -6.29 2.65 -2.86
N SER A 874 -6.68 3.14 -4.04
CA SER A 874 -7.80 2.57 -4.79
C SER A 874 -7.30 1.75 -5.97
N THR A 875 -7.05 0.45 -5.74
CA THR A 875 -6.72 -0.52 -6.80
C THR A 875 -7.95 -1.18 -7.41
N SER A 876 -9.10 -1.17 -6.74
CA SER A 876 -10.31 -1.84 -7.22
C SER A 876 -10.99 -1.04 -8.35
N PRO A 877 -11.23 -1.63 -9.53
CA PRO A 877 -12.04 -1.01 -10.57
C PRO A 877 -13.56 -1.14 -10.33
N PHE A 878 -13.98 -1.87 -9.29
CA PHE A 878 -15.39 -2.26 -9.09
C PHE A 878 -16.17 -1.35 -8.14
N LEU A 879 -15.47 -0.56 -7.32
CA LEU A 879 -16.08 0.18 -6.20
C LEU A 879 -17.20 1.14 -6.65
N THR A 880 -17.03 1.84 -7.78
CA THR A 880 -17.99 2.84 -8.25
C THR A 880 -19.13 2.28 -9.08
N ALA A 881 -19.11 0.98 -9.43
CA ALA A 881 -20.12 0.39 -10.33
C ALA A 881 -21.55 0.53 -9.79
N ASN A 882 -21.71 0.44 -8.46
CA ASN A 882 -23.00 0.53 -7.76
C ASN A 882 -23.05 1.70 -6.76
N GLN A 883 -22.23 2.74 -6.96
CA GLN A 883 -22.06 3.85 -6.00
C GLN A 883 -21.64 3.41 -4.58
N PHE A 884 -20.98 2.25 -4.47
CA PHE A 884 -20.54 1.69 -3.19
C PHE A 884 -19.41 2.54 -2.54
N ASP A 885 -18.78 3.45 -3.30
CA ASP A 885 -17.89 4.48 -2.78
C ASP A 885 -18.56 5.36 -1.70
N GLY A 886 -19.87 5.63 -1.83
CA GLY A 886 -20.63 6.38 -0.84
C GLY A 886 -20.75 5.63 0.49
N ASP A 887 -21.12 4.36 0.42
CA ASP A 887 -21.28 3.51 1.61
C ASP A 887 -19.97 3.37 2.40
N LEU A 888 -18.83 3.20 1.71
CA LEU A 888 -17.52 3.15 2.39
C LEU A 888 -17.18 4.49 3.04
N ALA A 889 -17.43 5.61 2.35
CA ALA A 889 -17.20 6.94 2.92
C ALA A 889 -18.07 7.18 4.17
N ASP A 890 -19.33 6.71 4.16
CA ASP A 890 -20.24 6.81 5.30
C ASP A 890 -19.81 5.92 6.49
N VAL A 891 -19.21 4.76 6.24
CA VAL A 891 -18.56 3.96 7.31
C VAL A 891 -17.44 4.77 7.95
N VAL A 892 -16.51 5.31 7.16
CA VAL A 892 -15.38 6.10 7.68
C VAL A 892 -15.88 7.32 8.47
N LYS A 893 -16.88 8.02 7.94
CA LYS A 893 -17.50 9.17 8.61
C LYS A 893 -18.11 8.78 9.96
N ARG A 894 -18.94 7.73 10.00
CA ARG A 894 -19.58 7.27 11.24
C ARG A 894 -18.54 6.83 12.27
N THR A 895 -17.53 6.08 11.86
CA THR A 895 -16.42 5.69 12.74
C THR A 895 -15.70 6.91 13.31
N ALA A 896 -15.38 7.90 12.48
CA ALA A 896 -14.74 9.14 12.93
C ALA A 896 -15.65 9.93 13.90
N GLU A 897 -16.95 10.05 13.61
CA GLU A 897 -17.91 10.71 14.50
C GLU A 897 -18.06 9.97 15.84
N GLU A 898 -18.05 8.64 15.84
CA GLU A 898 -18.06 7.83 17.06
C GLU A 898 -16.78 8.02 17.89
N VAL A 899 -15.61 8.02 17.25
CA VAL A 899 -14.33 8.31 17.91
C VAL A 899 -14.33 9.73 18.49
N ILE A 900 -14.84 10.71 17.74
CA ILE A 900 -14.98 12.08 18.25
C ILE A 900 -15.87 12.10 19.50
N ALA A 901 -17.05 11.50 19.43
CA ALA A 901 -18.02 11.53 20.52
C ALA A 901 -17.56 10.76 21.77
N LYS A 902 -16.97 9.57 21.59
CA LYS A 902 -16.61 8.66 22.70
C LYS A 902 -15.22 8.93 23.26
N ILE A 903 -14.31 9.49 22.46
CA ILE A 903 -12.89 9.64 22.82
C ILE A 903 -12.52 11.12 22.80
N CYS A 904 -12.60 11.81 21.66
CA CYS A 904 -12.00 13.15 21.52
C CYS A 904 -12.71 14.21 22.36
N VAL A 905 -14.05 14.20 22.40
CA VAL A 905 -14.85 15.16 23.21
C VAL A 905 -14.61 14.94 24.71
N PRO A 906 -14.74 13.73 25.28
CA PRO A 906 -14.39 13.49 26.69
C PRO A 906 -12.95 13.83 27.04
N ARG A 907 -11.99 13.61 26.12
CA ARG A 907 -10.58 13.99 26.30
C ARG A 907 -10.35 15.48 26.38
N ASN A 908 -11.13 16.29 25.69
CA ASN A 908 -10.86 17.72 25.50
C ASN A 908 -11.91 18.65 26.14
N ARG A 909 -12.90 18.09 26.84
CA ARG A 909 -13.91 18.85 27.58
C ARG A 909 -13.63 18.78 29.08
N VAL A 910 -13.64 19.93 29.73
CA VAL A 910 -13.62 20.01 31.20
C VAL A 910 -15.03 19.77 31.74
N TYR A 911 -15.17 18.87 32.70
CA TYR A 911 -16.45 18.55 33.36
C TYR A 911 -16.24 18.30 34.86
N LYS A 912 -17.34 18.25 35.63
CA LYS A 912 -17.28 17.94 37.06
C LYS A 912 -16.84 16.49 37.25
N ALA A 913 -15.79 16.26 38.03
CA ALA A 913 -15.26 14.92 38.26
C ALA A 913 -14.88 14.73 39.72
N LYS A 914 -14.64 13.47 40.09
CA LYS A 914 -13.94 13.18 41.34
C LYS A 914 -12.45 13.43 41.14
N HIS A 915 -11.86 14.20 42.04
CA HIS A 915 -10.45 14.52 42.02
C HIS A 915 -9.71 13.74 43.10
N SER A 916 -8.54 13.23 42.74
CA SER A 916 -7.72 12.37 43.59
C SER A 916 -6.37 13.03 43.87
N PHE A 917 -5.92 12.97 45.11
CA PHE A 917 -4.67 13.57 45.56
C PHE A 917 -3.90 12.59 46.40
N LEU A 918 -2.60 12.43 46.16
CA LEU A 918 -1.68 11.81 47.09
C LEU A 918 -1.48 12.73 48.31
N ILE A 919 -1.57 12.18 49.52
CA ILE A 919 -1.31 12.93 50.76
C ILE A 919 0.16 12.74 51.18
N GLN A 920 0.84 13.85 51.47
CA GLN A 920 2.19 13.88 52.03
C GLN A 920 2.25 14.74 53.30
N GLY A 921 3.12 14.35 54.25
CA GLY A 921 3.36 15.05 55.50
C GLY A 921 2.48 14.60 56.67
N THR A 922 2.90 14.93 57.90
CA THR A 922 2.15 14.62 59.15
C THR A 922 2.10 15.79 60.12
N ASP A 923 3.09 16.69 60.05
CA ASP A 923 3.13 17.99 60.71
C ASP A 923 2.29 19.02 59.96
N ARG A 924 2.40 19.00 58.63
CA ARG A 924 1.60 19.82 57.71
C ARG A 924 1.24 18.96 56.50
N LEU A 925 -0.04 18.99 56.10
CA LEU A 925 -0.51 18.15 55.01
C LEU A 925 -0.35 18.86 53.66
N HIS A 926 0.22 18.14 52.72
CA HIS A 926 0.32 18.52 51.32
C HIS A 926 -0.48 17.52 50.48
N LEU A 927 -1.30 18.04 49.56
CA LEU A 927 -2.01 17.28 48.55
C LEU A 927 -1.31 17.45 47.20
N VAL A 928 -0.89 16.33 46.62
CA VAL A 928 -0.31 16.26 45.27
C VAL A 928 -1.37 15.66 44.35
N TYR A 929 -1.81 16.41 43.35
CA TYR A 929 -2.82 15.95 42.41
C TYR A 929 -2.33 14.73 41.62
N LEU A 930 -3.24 13.81 41.30
CA LEU A 930 -2.99 12.67 40.43
C LEU A 930 -3.53 12.99 39.02
N PRO A 931 -2.71 13.57 38.13
CA PRO A 931 -3.13 13.92 36.78
C PRO A 931 -3.37 12.71 35.89
N VAL A 932 -4.17 12.92 34.84
CA VAL A 932 -4.35 11.99 33.73
C VAL A 932 -4.19 12.80 32.44
N LEU A 933 -3.01 12.70 31.81
CA LEU A 933 -2.63 13.54 30.66
C LEU A 933 -3.63 13.41 29.50
N PRO A 934 -4.23 12.25 29.23
CA PRO A 934 -5.28 12.12 28.23
C PRO A 934 -6.56 12.95 28.44
N MET A 935 -6.87 13.40 29.67
CA MET A 935 -8.19 13.96 30.01
C MET A 935 -8.10 15.41 30.46
N ALA A 936 -8.69 16.35 29.71
CA ALA A 936 -8.65 17.78 29.99
C ALA A 936 -9.06 18.15 31.44
N THR A 937 -10.07 17.47 31.99
CA THR A 937 -10.50 17.62 33.39
C THR A 937 -9.39 17.35 34.41
N HIS A 938 -8.38 16.55 34.05
CA HIS A 938 -7.28 16.10 34.89
C HIS A 938 -5.89 16.55 34.41
N ARG A 939 -5.79 17.40 33.38
CA ARG A 939 -4.52 17.95 32.86
C ARG A 939 -4.00 19.10 33.73
N GLN A 940 -3.75 18.83 35.00
CA GLN A 940 -3.26 19.82 35.95
C GLN A 940 -2.20 19.20 36.84
N GLN A 941 -1.06 19.87 36.98
CA GLN A 941 -0.11 19.58 38.04
C GLN A 941 -0.35 20.55 39.18
N LEU A 942 -0.80 20.03 40.33
CA LEU A 942 -1.25 20.85 41.46
C LEU A 942 -0.68 20.28 42.77
N ILE A 943 -0.04 21.15 43.55
CA ILE A 943 0.47 20.85 44.88
C ILE A 943 -0.03 21.94 45.82
N MET A 944 -0.72 21.55 46.89
CA MET A 944 -1.30 22.50 47.84
C MET A 944 -1.15 22.04 49.28
N THR A 945 -1.05 22.99 50.20
CA THR A 945 -1.11 22.76 51.63
C THR A 945 -2.55 22.87 52.11
N VAL A 946 -2.98 21.92 52.96
CA VAL A 946 -4.34 21.85 53.46
C VAL A 946 -4.42 21.60 54.96
N ASP A 947 -5.54 22.01 55.55
CA ASP A 947 -5.94 21.66 56.92
C ASP A 947 -7.13 20.70 56.91
N LEU A 948 -7.07 19.72 57.82
CA LEU A 948 -8.18 18.82 58.14
C LEU A 948 -8.78 19.17 59.50
N PRO A 949 -10.07 18.87 59.74
CA PRO A 949 -10.66 18.96 61.07
C PRO A 949 -9.85 18.12 62.07
N ALA A 950 -9.68 18.58 63.31
CA ALA A 950 -8.79 17.94 64.28
C ALA A 950 -9.12 16.45 64.53
N ALA A 951 -10.40 16.07 64.47
CA ALA A 951 -10.81 14.66 64.56
C ALA A 951 -10.32 13.84 63.36
N ALA A 952 -10.43 14.40 62.15
CA ALA A 952 -9.96 13.76 60.93
C ALA A 952 -8.44 13.59 60.92
N MET A 953 -7.71 14.65 61.30
CA MET A 953 -6.26 14.61 61.39
C MET A 953 -5.76 13.53 62.36
N ARG A 954 -6.41 13.37 63.53
CA ARG A 954 -6.06 12.29 64.48
C ARG A 954 -6.24 10.89 63.90
N THR A 955 -7.31 10.66 63.13
CA THR A 955 -7.54 9.36 62.49
C THR A 955 -6.52 9.09 61.39
N TYR A 956 -6.20 10.10 60.57
CA TYR A 956 -5.15 10.00 59.57
C TYR A 956 -3.79 9.64 60.20
N LEU A 957 -3.41 10.33 61.28
CA LEU A 957 -2.17 10.04 62.01
C LEU A 957 -2.15 8.62 62.60
N ARG A 958 -3.26 8.15 63.18
CA ARG A 958 -3.37 6.75 63.65
C ARG A 958 -3.26 5.74 62.51
N ALA A 959 -3.87 6.01 61.36
CA ALA A 959 -3.78 5.13 60.20
C ALA A 959 -2.34 5.06 59.65
N GLN A 960 -1.62 6.19 59.66
CA GLN A 960 -0.20 6.28 59.34
C GLN A 960 0.68 5.51 60.35
N GLU A 961 0.38 5.56 61.65
CA GLU A 961 1.10 4.79 62.67
C GLU A 961 0.86 3.28 62.55
N GLN A 962 -0.37 2.87 62.21
CA GLN A 962 -0.73 1.46 62.04
C GLN A 962 -0.07 0.83 60.81
N ASP A 963 0.13 1.61 59.75
CA ASP A 963 0.86 1.17 58.57
C ASP A 963 1.73 2.30 58.00
N PRO A 964 2.97 2.44 58.50
CA PRO A 964 3.90 3.47 58.04
C PRO A 964 4.34 3.32 56.58
N THR A 965 4.03 2.18 55.94
CA THR A 965 4.38 1.86 54.55
C THR A 965 3.25 2.16 53.57
N ALA A 966 2.04 2.42 54.05
CA ALA A 966 0.89 2.70 53.20
C ALA A 966 0.88 4.13 52.66
N PHE A 967 0.35 4.25 51.44
CA PHE A 967 -0.03 5.53 50.85
C PHE A 967 -1.50 5.82 51.14
N PHE A 968 -1.80 7.11 51.22
CA PHE A 968 -3.16 7.59 51.42
C PHE A 968 -3.50 8.56 50.32
N CYS A 969 -4.63 8.31 49.68
CA CYS A 969 -5.19 9.19 48.68
C CYS A 969 -6.41 9.89 49.26
N LEU A 970 -6.52 11.19 48.99
CA LEU A 970 -7.69 11.99 49.27
C LEU A 970 -8.51 12.12 48.00
N HIS A 971 -9.80 11.83 48.08
CA HIS A 971 -10.73 11.91 46.96
C HIS A 971 -11.84 12.91 47.30
N THR A 972 -12.24 13.76 46.35
CA THR A 972 -13.42 14.60 46.54
C THR A 972 -14.66 13.71 46.74
N ALA A 973 -15.53 14.10 47.67
CA ALA A 973 -16.72 13.33 47.99
C ALA A 973 -17.73 13.34 46.84
N GLU A 974 -17.81 14.47 46.15
CA GLU A 974 -18.71 14.73 45.02
C GLU A 974 -17.91 15.07 43.76
N GLU A 975 -18.60 15.01 42.62
CA GLU A 975 -18.08 15.50 41.34
C GLU A 975 -18.14 17.03 41.32
N VAL A 976 -16.97 17.66 41.22
CA VAL A 976 -16.80 19.12 41.27
C VAL A 976 -15.80 19.55 40.21
N LEU A 977 -15.76 20.84 39.86
CA LEU A 977 -14.68 21.37 39.02
C LEU A 977 -13.47 21.66 39.90
N LEU A 978 -12.27 21.32 39.42
CA LEU A 978 -11.04 21.66 40.14
C LEU A 978 -10.89 23.18 40.31
N SER A 979 -11.34 23.98 39.33
CA SER A 979 -11.35 25.44 39.43
C SER A 979 -12.30 25.97 40.52
N ASP A 980 -13.42 25.28 40.78
CA ASP A 980 -14.32 25.63 41.88
C ASP A 980 -13.64 25.34 43.23
N ILE A 981 -12.94 24.19 43.37
CA ILE A 981 -12.16 23.87 44.57
C ILE A 981 -11.13 24.97 44.86
N LEU A 982 -10.37 25.38 43.85
CA LEU A 982 -9.32 26.39 44.00
C LEU A 982 -9.87 27.78 44.31
N ARG A 983 -11.02 28.14 43.73
CA ARG A 983 -11.70 29.42 43.99
C ARG A 983 -12.29 29.48 45.40
N ASP A 984 -12.99 28.41 45.81
CA ASP A 984 -13.75 28.39 47.06
C ASP A 984 -12.82 28.12 48.28
N GLY A 985 -11.59 27.66 48.03
CA GLY A 985 -10.56 27.46 49.06
C GLY A 985 -10.86 26.32 50.04
N SER A 986 -11.92 25.55 49.82
CA SER A 986 -12.27 24.38 50.63
C SER A 986 -13.22 23.44 49.89
N PHE A 987 -13.22 22.16 50.24
CA PHE A 987 -14.06 21.14 49.60
C PHE A 987 -14.33 19.95 50.53
N GLN A 988 -15.31 19.11 50.19
CA GLN A 988 -15.60 17.87 50.93
C GLN A 988 -14.84 16.70 50.33
N ALA A 989 -14.21 15.89 51.17
CA ALA A 989 -13.39 14.77 50.72
C ALA A 989 -13.42 13.56 51.65
N GLN A 990 -12.97 12.43 51.15
CA GLN A 990 -12.70 11.21 51.89
C GLN A 990 -11.24 10.80 51.70
N ILE A 991 -10.67 10.14 52.70
CA ILE A 991 -9.31 9.58 52.62
C ILE A 991 -9.42 8.06 52.54
N GLU A 992 -8.69 7.49 51.59
CA GLU A 992 -8.57 6.05 51.36
C GLU A 992 -7.14 5.61 51.62
N LYS A 993 -7.01 4.45 52.26
CA LYS A 993 -5.73 3.73 52.31
C LYS A 993 -5.59 2.95 51.00
N ARG A 994 -4.49 3.15 50.28
CA ARG A 994 -4.17 2.35 49.09
C ARG A 994 -2.99 1.42 49.39
N ILE A 995 -3.13 0.18 48.94
CA ILE A 995 -2.08 -0.86 49.07
C ILE A 995 -1.25 -0.81 47.79
N PRO A 996 0.09 -0.69 47.86
CA PRO A 996 0.93 -0.77 46.67
C PRO A 996 0.76 -2.13 45.98
N GLU A 997 0.49 -2.14 44.67
CA GLU A 997 0.61 -3.36 43.86
C GLU A 997 2.08 -3.65 43.49
N LYS A 998 2.34 -4.74 42.75
CA LYS A 998 3.70 -4.98 42.20
C LYS A 998 4.13 -3.73 41.41
N ASN A 999 5.28 -3.17 41.77
CA ASN A 999 5.90 -1.95 41.19
C ASN A 999 5.47 -0.59 41.78
N ASN A 1000 4.89 -0.55 42.99
CA ASN A 1000 4.47 0.69 43.67
C ASN A 1000 3.39 1.51 42.93
N SER A 1001 2.65 0.86 42.03
CA SER A 1001 1.45 1.42 41.38
C SER A 1001 0.24 1.36 42.32
N ILE A 1002 -0.81 2.11 41.97
CA ILE A 1002 -2.05 2.19 42.75
C ILE A 1002 -2.80 0.84 42.70
N GLY A 1003 -2.83 0.11 43.82
CA GLY A 1003 -3.58 -1.14 43.97
C GLY A 1003 -5.01 -1.02 44.49
N ASN A 1004 -5.67 -2.19 44.66
CA ASN A 1004 -7.05 -2.34 45.16
C ASN A 1004 -7.37 -1.55 46.45
N CYS A 1005 -8.58 -1.00 46.52
CA CYS A 1005 -9.06 -0.11 47.59
C CYS A 1005 -9.13 -0.80 48.97
N GLY A 1006 -8.42 -0.25 49.97
CA GLY A 1006 -8.44 -0.71 51.36
C GLY A 1006 -9.58 -0.16 52.23
N GLY A 1007 -10.58 0.50 51.62
CA GLY A 1007 -11.69 1.17 52.31
C GLY A 1007 -11.37 2.60 52.78
N HIS A 1008 -12.41 3.40 53.04
CA HIS A 1008 -12.28 4.76 53.58
C HIS A 1008 -11.86 4.71 55.06
N ILE A 1009 -10.98 5.62 55.48
CA ILE A 1009 -10.58 5.74 56.90
C ILE A 1009 -11.58 6.56 57.74
N PHE A 1010 -12.62 7.12 57.10
CA PHE A 1010 -13.73 7.84 57.72
C PHE A 1010 -15.08 7.30 57.23
N GLU A 1011 -16.09 7.34 58.09
CA GLU A 1011 -17.47 6.97 57.72
C GLU A 1011 -18.16 8.03 56.85
N LEU A 1012 -17.85 9.33 57.07
CA LEU A 1012 -18.46 10.46 56.37
C LEU A 1012 -17.40 11.38 55.75
N PRO A 1013 -17.71 12.08 54.64
CA PRO A 1013 -16.85 13.13 54.09
C PRO A 1013 -16.50 14.23 55.10
N VAL A 1014 -15.29 14.77 54.99
CA VAL A 1014 -14.77 15.84 55.84
C VAL A 1014 -14.39 17.08 55.02
N LYS A 1015 -14.56 18.26 55.62
CA LYS A 1015 -14.19 19.54 55.00
C LYS A 1015 -12.68 19.73 55.01
N VAL A 1016 -12.07 19.84 53.84
CA VAL A 1016 -10.65 20.17 53.63
C VAL A 1016 -10.55 21.67 53.36
N VAL A 1017 -9.64 22.38 54.03
CA VAL A 1017 -9.40 23.82 53.80
C VAL A 1017 -8.02 24.02 53.17
N ILE A 1018 -7.96 24.71 52.03
CA ILE A 1018 -6.72 25.03 51.33
C ILE A 1018 -6.08 26.24 52.00
N THR A 1019 -4.87 26.08 52.51
CA THR A 1019 -4.14 27.16 53.19
C THR A 1019 -3.08 27.80 52.29
N ARG A 1020 -2.55 27.05 51.31
CA ARG A 1020 -1.59 27.57 50.32
C ARG A 1020 -1.60 26.71 49.05
N ILE A 1021 -1.49 27.34 47.89
CA ILE A 1021 -1.18 26.67 46.62
C ILE A 1021 0.32 26.84 46.37
N ILE A 1022 1.05 25.74 46.19
CA ILE A 1022 2.50 25.72 45.96
C ILE A 1022 2.77 25.65 44.45
N VAL A 1023 2.10 24.73 43.78
CA VAL A 1023 2.19 24.52 42.33
C VAL A 1023 0.78 24.47 41.78
N HIS A 1024 0.51 25.17 40.68
CA HIS A 1024 -0.69 25.02 39.88
C HIS A 1024 -0.31 25.31 38.43
N ARG A 1025 -0.13 24.25 37.64
CA ARG A 1025 0.33 24.33 36.25
C ARG A 1025 -0.59 23.51 35.35
N PRO A 1026 -1.13 24.08 34.27
CA PRO A 1026 -1.86 23.31 33.27
C PRO A 1026 -0.91 22.37 32.51
N LEU A 1027 -1.42 21.20 32.15
CA LEU A 1027 -0.71 20.17 31.36
C LEU A 1027 -1.35 19.99 29.98
N ASP A 1028 -1.99 21.02 29.45
CA ASP A 1028 -2.55 21.01 28.11
C ASP A 1028 -1.43 20.82 27.07
N PRO A 1029 -1.62 20.00 26.01
CA PRO A 1029 -0.55 19.65 25.08
C PRO A 1029 0.22 20.85 24.48
N HIS A 1030 -0.46 21.96 24.21
CA HIS A 1030 0.15 23.17 23.65
C HIS A 1030 0.99 23.99 24.64
N LEU A 1031 0.99 23.62 25.92
CA LEU A 1031 1.78 24.23 26.99
C LEU A 1031 2.92 23.31 27.49
N LEU A 1032 3.00 22.09 26.95
CA LEU A 1032 4.08 21.16 27.21
C LEU A 1032 5.27 21.44 26.28
N ASP A 1033 6.46 21.11 26.76
CA ASP A 1033 7.69 21.24 25.98
C ASP A 1033 7.75 20.15 24.91
N SER A 1034 8.26 20.51 23.73
CA SER A 1034 8.45 19.56 22.62
C SER A 1034 9.55 18.51 22.88
N SER A 1035 10.36 18.71 23.93
CA SER A 1035 11.47 17.82 24.28
C SER A 1035 11.59 17.68 25.79
N TYR A 1036 11.86 16.47 26.27
CA TYR A 1036 12.16 16.20 27.68
C TYR A 1036 13.43 16.94 28.14
N PRO A 1037 13.53 17.30 29.44
CA PRO A 1037 14.73 17.88 29.99
C PRO A 1037 15.88 16.86 30.02
N LYS A 1038 17.11 17.35 29.92
CA LYS A 1038 18.32 16.51 30.00
C LYS A 1038 18.50 15.85 31.36
N GLN A 1039 18.00 16.49 32.42
CA GLN A 1039 18.13 16.06 33.81
C GLN A 1039 16.74 16.13 34.45
N MET A 1040 16.39 15.14 35.27
CA MET A 1040 15.05 15.00 35.82
C MET A 1040 14.78 16.03 36.94
N PRO A 1041 13.80 16.93 36.78
CA PRO A 1041 13.50 17.99 37.75
C PRO A 1041 12.32 17.65 38.65
N PHE A 1042 12.40 18.07 39.92
CA PHE A 1042 11.36 17.85 40.93
C PHE A 1042 10.99 19.15 41.63
N TYR A 1043 9.71 19.35 41.93
CA TYR A 1043 9.31 20.33 42.93
C TYR A 1043 9.78 19.85 44.31
N LEU A 1044 10.35 20.74 45.11
CA LEU A 1044 10.79 20.50 46.48
C LEU A 1044 10.04 21.43 47.44
N TYR A 1045 9.30 20.86 48.38
CA TYR A 1045 8.42 21.60 49.28
C TYR A 1045 8.26 20.89 50.63
N GLY A 1046 7.58 21.51 51.59
CA GLY A 1046 7.32 20.95 52.91
C GLY A 1046 7.61 21.97 54.02
N THR A 1047 8.07 21.47 55.16
CA THR A 1047 8.54 22.27 56.30
C THR A 1047 10.05 22.14 56.44
N SER A 1048 10.67 22.90 57.36
CA SER A 1048 12.09 22.73 57.68
C SER A 1048 12.41 21.37 58.30
N GLN A 1049 11.41 20.68 58.87
CA GLN A 1049 11.60 19.36 59.49
C GLN A 1049 11.25 18.19 58.56
N ARG A 1050 10.31 18.39 57.63
CA ARG A 1050 9.85 17.34 56.71
C ARG A 1050 9.70 17.89 55.31
N GLN A 1051 10.49 17.34 54.39
CA GLN A 1051 10.49 17.73 53.00
C GLN A 1051 9.90 16.64 52.11
N HIS A 1052 9.38 17.06 50.96
CA HIS A 1052 8.72 16.23 49.97
C HIS A 1052 9.13 16.66 48.56
N ILE A 1053 9.01 15.73 47.61
CA ILE A 1053 9.21 16.00 46.20
C ILE A 1053 8.11 15.41 45.31
N ASP A 1054 7.90 16.04 44.16
CA ASP A 1054 7.04 15.57 43.05
C ASP A 1054 7.68 15.94 41.70
N HIS A 1055 7.71 14.99 40.77
CA HIS A 1055 8.34 15.13 39.46
C HIS A 1055 7.67 16.20 38.58
N ILE A 1056 8.42 17.12 37.97
CA ILE A 1056 7.84 18.18 37.13
C ILE A 1056 7.53 17.63 35.73
N LEU A 1057 6.25 17.62 35.34
CA LEU A 1057 5.80 17.01 34.09
C LEU A 1057 5.88 17.98 32.91
N LEU A 1058 7.04 18.03 32.23
CA LEU A 1058 7.27 19.01 31.16
C LEU A 1058 6.83 18.56 29.77
N SER A 1059 6.84 17.26 29.49
CA SER A 1059 6.46 16.64 28.22
C SER A 1059 5.53 15.44 28.45
N SER A 1060 4.91 14.91 27.39
CA SER A 1060 3.95 13.79 27.41
C SER A 1060 4.25 12.79 26.27
N PRO A 1061 4.19 11.46 26.51
CA PRO A 1061 3.86 10.77 27.77
C PRO A 1061 4.91 11.01 28.87
N ASN A 1062 4.62 10.68 30.12
CA ASN A 1062 5.58 10.89 31.22
C ASN A 1062 5.34 9.93 32.40
N VAL A 1063 6.03 10.12 33.52
CA VAL A 1063 5.83 9.37 34.76
C VAL A 1063 5.67 10.33 35.93
N GLN A 1064 4.70 10.10 36.80
CA GLN A 1064 4.61 10.82 38.07
C GLN A 1064 5.45 10.07 39.12
N LEU A 1065 6.43 10.77 39.68
CA LEU A 1065 7.30 10.25 40.73
C LEU A 1065 7.21 11.19 41.93
N SER A 1066 6.72 10.69 43.07
CA SER A 1066 6.57 11.50 44.28
C SER A 1066 7.19 10.79 45.48
N ALA A 1067 7.88 11.52 46.35
CA ALA A 1067 8.46 10.95 47.57
C ALA A 1067 8.20 11.82 48.79
N SER A 1068 7.81 11.18 49.90
CA SER A 1068 7.57 11.83 51.19
C SER A 1068 8.73 11.63 52.15
N ASP A 1069 8.85 12.54 53.14
CA ASP A 1069 9.84 12.46 54.22
C ASP A 1069 11.28 12.27 53.68
N ILE A 1070 11.67 13.06 52.66
CA ILE A 1070 13.02 13.00 52.09
C ILE A 1070 14.04 13.59 53.07
N THR A 1071 15.29 13.18 52.94
CA THR A 1071 16.41 13.78 53.69
C THR A 1071 17.26 14.61 52.75
N LEU A 1072 17.41 15.90 53.04
CA LEU A 1072 18.22 16.82 52.25
C LEU A 1072 19.49 17.24 53.01
N LYS A 1073 20.65 17.00 52.40
CA LYS A 1073 21.95 17.46 52.91
C LYS A 1073 22.55 18.45 51.92
N LEU A 1074 22.55 19.74 52.27
CA LEU A 1074 23.11 20.80 51.44
C LEU A 1074 24.59 21.00 51.74
N ALA A 1075 25.37 21.32 50.70
CA ALA A 1075 26.77 21.72 50.84
C ALA A 1075 26.89 23.10 51.53
N GLU A 1076 28.02 23.36 52.20
CA GLU A 1076 28.25 24.61 52.95
C GLU A 1076 28.23 25.87 52.06
N GLU A 1077 28.47 25.73 50.76
CA GLU A 1077 28.49 26.80 49.76
C GLU A 1077 27.09 27.16 49.21
N ALA A 1078 26.09 27.30 50.08
CA ALA A 1078 24.81 27.88 49.68
C ALA A 1078 25.00 29.36 49.28
N SER A 1079 24.31 29.80 48.23
CA SER A 1079 24.35 31.21 47.78
C SER A 1079 24.01 32.17 48.93
N SER A 1080 24.69 33.33 48.97
CA SER A 1080 24.50 34.32 50.04
C SER A 1080 23.02 34.72 50.16
N GLY A 1081 22.41 34.39 51.30
CA GLY A 1081 21.01 34.74 51.60
C GLY A 1081 19.98 33.63 51.35
N PHE A 1082 20.37 32.44 50.87
CA PHE A 1082 19.47 31.29 50.81
C PHE A 1082 19.27 30.68 52.21
N LYS A 1083 18.02 30.52 52.63
CA LYS A 1083 17.66 29.79 53.85
C LYS A 1083 16.53 28.82 53.56
N LEU A 1084 16.82 27.53 53.61
CA LEU A 1084 15.85 26.46 53.35
C LEU A 1084 14.56 26.64 54.16
N GLU A 1085 14.68 26.94 55.46
CA GLU A 1085 13.55 27.10 56.37
C GLU A 1085 12.59 28.25 55.98
N ALA A 1086 13.10 29.30 55.32
CA ALA A 1086 12.32 30.46 54.93
C ALA A 1086 11.71 30.32 53.51
N GLU A 1087 12.29 29.48 52.67
CA GLU A 1087 11.97 29.39 51.25
C GLU A 1087 11.26 28.10 50.86
N ILE A 1088 11.41 27.00 51.60
CA ILE A 1088 10.84 25.70 51.23
C ILE A 1088 9.32 25.69 51.16
N GLU A 1089 8.66 26.49 51.99
CA GLU A 1089 7.19 26.58 51.96
C GLU A 1089 6.66 27.34 50.72
N GLN A 1090 7.54 27.99 49.94
CA GLN A 1090 7.19 28.68 48.69
C GLN A 1090 7.30 27.74 47.47
N GLY A 1091 7.91 26.56 47.64
CA GLY A 1091 8.27 25.66 46.55
C GLY A 1091 9.61 26.02 45.91
N LEU A 1092 10.51 25.05 45.89
CA LEU A 1092 11.81 25.09 45.22
C LEU A 1092 11.83 24.05 44.09
N VAL A 1093 12.88 24.07 43.28
CA VAL A 1093 13.15 23.00 42.29
C VAL A 1093 14.43 22.28 42.66
N ALA A 1094 14.37 20.95 42.73
CA ALA A 1094 15.52 20.07 42.87
C ALA A 1094 15.73 19.32 41.55
N VAL A 1095 16.88 19.52 40.91
CA VAL A 1095 17.25 18.80 39.69
C VAL A 1095 18.18 17.67 40.07
N PHE A 1096 17.86 16.44 39.66
CA PHE A 1096 18.73 15.28 39.88
C PHE A 1096 19.87 15.32 38.85
N ASP A 1097 21.10 15.52 39.31
CA ASP A 1097 22.23 15.87 38.43
C ASP A 1097 22.60 14.72 37.47
N GLU A 1098 22.34 13.47 37.88
CA GLU A 1098 22.77 12.24 37.20
C GLU A 1098 21.61 11.41 36.63
N VAL A 1099 20.37 11.91 36.64
CA VAL A 1099 19.20 11.18 36.10
C VAL A 1099 18.76 11.77 34.76
N PRO A 1100 19.12 11.14 33.62
CA PRO A 1100 18.83 11.67 32.30
C PRO A 1100 17.39 11.36 31.85
N GLU A 1101 16.43 12.22 32.20
CA GLU A 1101 15.01 11.99 31.88
C GLU A 1101 14.78 11.72 30.39
N ALA A 1102 15.30 12.57 29.49
CA ALA A 1102 15.12 12.41 28.05
C ALA A 1102 15.58 11.05 27.50
N GLU A 1103 16.60 10.42 28.11
CA GLU A 1103 17.14 9.14 27.68
C GLU A 1103 16.37 7.94 28.26
N MET A 1104 15.55 8.17 29.29
CA MET A 1104 14.78 7.14 30.00
C MET A 1104 13.31 7.04 29.55
N GLN A 1105 12.84 7.98 28.74
CA GLN A 1105 11.45 8.03 28.26
C GLN A 1105 11.26 7.20 26.98
N PRO A 1106 10.05 6.65 26.74
CA PRO A 1106 8.92 6.60 27.66
C PRO A 1106 9.06 5.47 28.72
N PHE A 1107 8.49 5.67 29.91
CA PHE A 1107 8.34 4.61 30.91
C PHE A 1107 7.07 3.80 30.69
N ASP A 1108 7.14 2.47 30.85
CA ASP A 1108 6.01 1.54 30.69
C ASP A 1108 6.17 0.27 31.58
N GLU A 1109 5.33 -0.74 31.39
CA GLU A 1109 5.41 -2.01 32.14
C GLU A 1109 6.70 -2.80 31.88
N ILE A 1110 7.30 -2.64 30.69
CA ILE A 1110 8.55 -3.32 30.29
C ILE A 1110 9.75 -2.58 30.89
N LEU A 1111 9.69 -1.24 30.95
CA LEU A 1111 10.73 -0.36 31.49
C LEU A 1111 10.17 0.52 32.62
N PRO A 1112 9.91 -0.03 33.81
CA PRO A 1112 9.47 0.77 34.96
C PRO A 1112 10.64 1.60 35.53
N PRO A 1113 10.37 2.74 36.18
CA PRO A 1113 11.38 3.67 36.73
C PRO A 1113 12.03 3.14 38.02
N SER A 1114 12.68 1.98 37.96
CA SER A 1114 13.27 1.28 39.10
C SER A 1114 14.36 2.06 39.86
N PHE A 1115 14.95 3.08 39.22
CA PHE A 1115 15.91 3.98 39.86
C PHE A 1115 15.28 4.77 41.03
N PHE A 1116 13.97 5.05 40.96
CA PHE A 1116 13.23 5.81 41.96
C PHE A 1116 12.63 4.86 43.00
N SER A 1117 13.45 4.42 43.96
CA SER A 1117 13.07 3.45 45.00
C SER A 1117 13.41 3.93 46.42
N PRO A 1118 12.74 3.42 47.47
CA PRO A 1118 12.94 3.90 48.84
C PRO A 1118 14.40 3.92 49.27
N ARG A 1119 14.82 4.98 49.97
CA ARG A 1119 16.20 5.19 50.49
C ARG A 1119 17.30 5.35 49.43
N LYS A 1120 16.98 5.42 48.14
CA LYS A 1120 17.95 5.83 47.12
C LYS A 1120 18.42 7.26 47.34
N GLU A 1121 19.66 7.52 46.97
CA GLU A 1121 20.34 8.80 47.16
C GLU A 1121 20.73 9.39 45.81
N PHE A 1122 20.55 10.70 45.67
CA PHE A 1122 20.81 11.45 44.43
C PHE A 1122 21.59 12.73 44.73
N ALA A 1123 22.57 13.04 43.89
CA ALA A 1123 23.13 14.39 43.82
C ALA A 1123 22.09 15.34 43.23
N VAL A 1124 21.90 16.48 43.88
CA VAL A 1124 20.87 17.45 43.49
C VAL A 1124 21.38 18.89 43.44
N THR A 1125 20.93 19.60 42.42
CA THR A 1125 21.06 21.06 42.31
C THR A 1125 19.73 21.71 42.68
N ILE A 1126 19.76 22.63 43.65
CA ILE A 1126 18.57 23.36 44.13
C ILE A 1126 18.50 24.75 43.48
N ARG A 1127 17.31 25.09 42.99
CA ARG A 1127 16.99 26.36 42.31
C ARG A 1127 15.76 27.00 42.93
N ARG A 1128 15.72 28.34 42.92
CA ARG A 1128 14.52 29.12 43.30
C ARG A 1128 13.53 29.13 42.15
N GLY A 1129 12.24 29.05 42.41
CA GLY A 1129 11.25 29.39 41.39
C GLY A 1129 10.05 28.49 41.41
N GLY A 1130 8.93 29.09 41.03
CA GLY A 1130 7.65 28.41 40.86
C GLY A 1130 7.51 27.74 39.48
N PRO A 1131 6.28 27.34 39.13
CA PRO A 1131 5.98 26.39 38.07
C PRO A 1131 6.53 26.71 36.67
N ASP A 1132 6.75 27.99 36.35
CA ASP A 1132 7.10 28.43 34.98
C ASP A 1132 8.54 28.98 34.83
N SER A 1133 9.33 29.08 35.90
CA SER A 1133 10.66 29.75 35.87
C SER A 1133 11.79 29.03 36.60
N GLY A 1134 11.48 27.98 37.37
CA GLY A 1134 12.44 27.34 38.29
C GLY A 1134 13.59 26.55 37.64
N LEU A 1135 13.44 26.07 36.41
CA LEU A 1135 14.52 25.36 35.69
C LEU A 1135 15.63 26.29 35.20
N HIS A 1136 15.29 27.54 34.87
CA HIS A 1136 16.22 28.53 34.31
C HIS A 1136 16.73 29.55 35.34
N SER A 1137 16.23 29.49 36.56
CA SER A 1137 16.62 30.39 37.64
C SER A 1137 18.01 30.06 38.20
N ALA A 1138 18.57 30.98 39.00
CA ALA A 1138 19.88 30.81 39.61
C ALA A 1138 19.91 29.59 40.56
N VAL A 1139 21.02 28.85 40.49
CA VAL A 1139 21.35 27.81 41.48
C VAL A 1139 21.55 28.48 42.83
N VAL A 1140 20.83 28.00 43.85
CA VAL A 1140 20.91 28.54 45.22
C VAL A 1140 21.63 27.64 46.20
N ALA A 1141 21.64 26.33 45.94
CA ALA A 1141 22.41 25.35 46.69
C ALA A 1141 22.66 24.09 45.85
N ARG A 1142 23.60 23.26 46.29
CA ARG A 1142 23.79 21.89 45.82
C ARG A 1142 23.86 20.95 47.01
N GLY A 1143 23.61 19.68 46.80
CA GLY A 1143 23.68 18.71 47.88
C GLY A 1143 23.27 17.32 47.45
N THR A 1144 22.80 16.59 48.45
CA THR A 1144 22.40 15.20 48.32
C THR A 1144 20.99 15.03 48.87
N LEU A 1145 20.13 14.38 48.11
CA LEU A 1145 18.75 14.05 48.47
C LEU A 1145 18.61 12.53 48.60
N THR A 1146 18.21 12.07 49.78
CA THR A 1146 17.85 10.66 50.02
C THR A 1146 16.33 10.52 50.05
N LEU A 1147 15.78 9.64 49.22
CA LEU A 1147 14.34 9.36 49.20
C LEU A 1147 13.89 8.73 50.53
N GLY A 1148 12.70 9.12 51.01
CA GLY A 1148 12.10 8.50 52.19
C GLY A 1148 11.64 7.07 51.95
N SER A 1149 10.96 6.48 52.94
CA SER A 1149 10.38 5.13 52.80
C SER A 1149 9.14 5.08 51.92
N LYS A 1150 8.52 6.23 51.64
CA LYS A 1150 7.28 6.38 50.88
C LYS A 1150 7.57 6.99 49.52
N VAL A 1151 7.66 6.14 48.51
CA VAL A 1151 7.85 6.47 47.10
C VAL A 1151 6.65 6.02 46.26
N PHE A 1152 6.01 6.98 45.58
CA PHE A 1152 4.87 6.77 44.67
C PHE A 1152 5.32 6.87 43.21
N ILE A 1153 4.82 5.95 42.37
CA ILE A 1153 5.17 5.86 40.96
C ILE A 1153 3.89 5.61 40.15
N ASP A 1154 3.64 6.45 39.15
CA ASP A 1154 2.55 6.26 38.19
C ASP A 1154 2.98 6.63 36.76
N PHE A 1155 3.26 5.60 35.96
CA PHE A 1155 3.49 5.72 34.51
C PHE A 1155 2.34 5.12 33.69
N ASP A 1156 1.39 4.42 34.34
CA ASP A 1156 0.27 3.77 33.66
C ASP A 1156 -0.90 4.75 33.60
N MET A 1157 -1.58 5.02 34.73
CA MET A 1157 -2.79 5.85 34.78
C MET A 1157 -2.53 7.29 34.31
N LEU A 1158 -1.32 7.81 34.52
CA LEU A 1158 -0.92 9.12 34.00
C LEU A 1158 -1.05 9.21 32.47
N ASN A 1159 -0.69 8.14 31.75
CA ASN A 1159 -0.63 8.07 30.29
C ASN A 1159 -1.80 7.30 29.66
N LYS A 1160 -2.53 6.52 30.46
CA LYS A 1160 -3.49 5.50 30.00
C LYS A 1160 -4.55 6.05 29.06
N SER A 1161 -4.69 5.45 27.89
CA SER A 1161 -5.68 5.89 26.91
C SER A 1161 -7.10 5.63 27.43
N LEU A 1162 -8.01 6.57 27.16
CA LEU A 1162 -9.45 6.37 27.37
C LEU A 1162 -9.97 5.11 26.66
N VAL A 1163 -9.33 4.69 25.57
CA VAL A 1163 -9.69 3.48 24.84
C VAL A 1163 -9.32 2.21 25.59
N GLU A 1164 -8.16 2.18 26.24
CA GLU A 1164 -7.76 1.06 27.10
C GLU A 1164 -8.68 0.94 28.32
N ILE A 1165 -9.10 2.08 28.87
CA ILE A 1165 -10.06 2.17 29.98
C ILE A 1165 -11.45 1.65 29.55
N ILE A 1166 -11.90 1.98 28.34
CA ILE A 1166 -13.25 1.64 27.85
C ILE A 1166 -13.33 0.23 27.26
N ARG A 1167 -12.35 -0.21 26.47
CA ARG A 1167 -12.47 -1.45 25.67
C ARG A 1167 -12.24 -2.71 26.49
N GLY A 1168 -11.37 -2.66 27.51
CA GLY A 1168 -10.88 -3.84 28.22
C GLY A 1168 -10.15 -4.82 27.27
N ASN A 1169 -9.39 -5.77 27.82
CA ASN A 1169 -8.73 -6.80 27.00
C ASN A 1169 -9.77 -7.72 26.34
N ARG A 1170 -10.16 -7.40 25.10
CA ARG A 1170 -11.01 -8.25 24.27
C ARG A 1170 -10.16 -8.91 23.20
N PHE A 1171 -9.71 -10.13 23.47
CA PHE A 1171 -9.26 -11.02 22.40
C PHE A 1171 -9.81 -12.42 22.65
N PRO A 1172 -10.44 -13.06 21.64
CA PRO A 1172 -10.79 -14.47 21.71
C PRO A 1172 -9.51 -15.31 21.61
N LYS A 1173 -8.86 -15.53 22.76
CA LYS A 1173 -7.57 -16.24 22.89
C LYS A 1173 -7.59 -17.67 22.34
N GLU A 1174 -8.76 -18.31 22.37
CA GLU A 1174 -8.91 -19.73 22.07
C GLU A 1174 -8.60 -20.11 20.61
N ASP A 1175 -9.04 -19.30 19.63
CA ASP A 1175 -8.81 -19.60 18.21
C ASP A 1175 -7.35 -19.37 17.80
N ILE A 1176 -6.69 -18.39 18.42
CA ILE A 1176 -5.26 -18.10 18.21
C ILE A 1176 -4.43 -19.22 18.83
N ASP A 1177 -4.76 -19.65 20.04
CA ASP A 1177 -4.08 -20.77 20.70
C ASP A 1177 -4.21 -22.05 19.86
N LYS A 1178 -5.37 -22.30 19.23
CA LYS A 1178 -5.57 -23.41 18.29
C LYS A 1178 -4.72 -23.28 17.03
N LEU A 1179 -4.68 -22.12 16.40
CA LEU A 1179 -3.84 -21.86 15.23
C LEU A 1179 -2.35 -22.02 15.57
N GLU A 1180 -1.90 -21.43 16.67
CA GLU A 1180 -0.52 -21.58 17.14
C GLU A 1180 -0.17 -23.04 17.41
N LYS A 1181 -1.09 -23.78 18.05
CA LYS A 1181 -0.92 -25.21 18.29
C LYS A 1181 -0.83 -25.97 16.97
N PHE A 1182 -1.73 -25.73 16.00
CA PHE A 1182 -1.68 -26.36 14.68
C PHE A 1182 -0.36 -26.09 13.94
N LEU A 1183 0.16 -24.85 14.01
CA LEU A 1183 1.43 -24.48 13.39
C LEU A 1183 2.66 -25.10 14.08
N LYS A 1184 2.57 -25.36 15.39
CA LYS A 1184 3.66 -25.95 16.23
C LYS A 1184 3.64 -27.47 16.23
N ASP A 1185 2.47 -28.08 16.44
CA ASP A 1185 2.24 -29.52 16.49
C ASP A 1185 2.06 -30.08 15.07
N LYS A 1186 3.17 -30.28 14.36
CA LYS A 1186 3.21 -30.89 13.00
C LYS A 1186 2.81 -32.38 12.97
N GLU A 1187 2.39 -32.93 14.11
CA GLU A 1187 1.90 -34.29 14.28
C GLU A 1187 0.38 -34.27 14.49
N LEU A 1188 -0.38 -34.36 13.39
CA LEU A 1188 -1.75 -34.86 13.47
C LEU A 1188 -1.67 -36.34 13.84
N SER A 1189 -2.21 -36.73 15.00
CA SER A 1189 -2.32 -38.14 15.39
C SER A 1189 -3.24 -38.89 14.43
N LEU A 1190 -3.03 -40.21 14.27
CA LEU A 1190 -3.94 -41.08 13.49
C LEU A 1190 -5.39 -40.98 13.99
N GLU A 1191 -5.61 -40.78 15.29
CA GLU A 1191 -6.94 -40.55 15.87
C GLU A 1191 -7.59 -39.22 15.40
N HIS A 1192 -6.81 -38.19 15.09
CA HIS A 1192 -7.31 -36.92 14.52
C HIS A 1192 -7.74 -37.09 13.05
N ILE A 1193 -7.07 -38.00 12.33
CA ILE A 1193 -7.37 -38.36 10.94
C ILE A 1193 -8.64 -39.24 10.88
N GLU A 1194 -8.76 -40.22 11.78
CA GLU A 1194 -9.92 -41.12 11.87
C GLU A 1194 -11.19 -40.42 12.40
N SER A 1195 -11.05 -39.43 13.28
CA SER A 1195 -12.21 -38.67 13.79
C SER A 1195 -12.83 -37.72 12.75
N HIS A 1196 -12.09 -37.32 11.71
CA HIS A 1196 -12.63 -36.53 10.58
C HIS A 1196 -13.30 -37.41 9.52
N GLU A 1197 -13.04 -38.72 9.47
CA GLU A 1197 -13.75 -39.65 8.57
C GLU A 1197 -15.23 -39.83 8.93
N HIS A 1198 -15.66 -39.43 10.13
CA HIS A 1198 -17.06 -39.57 10.54
C HIS A 1198 -17.99 -38.42 10.14
N GLN A 1199 -17.53 -37.38 9.43
CA GLN A 1199 -18.40 -36.25 9.06
C GLN A 1199 -18.51 -35.86 7.57
N SER A 1200 -17.85 -36.52 6.61
CA SER A 1200 -18.00 -36.07 5.21
C SER A 1200 -18.03 -37.13 4.10
N ILE A 1201 -18.15 -38.42 4.40
CA ILE A 1201 -18.22 -39.44 3.34
C ILE A 1201 -19.35 -40.44 3.59
N ILE A 1202 -20.61 -40.05 3.33
CA ILE A 1202 -21.73 -41.00 3.09
C ILE A 1202 -22.69 -40.46 1.99
N SER A 1203 -22.53 -41.01 0.77
CA SER A 1203 -23.56 -41.43 -0.23
C SER A 1203 -24.41 -40.34 -0.95
N ASN A 1204 -24.75 -40.37 -2.26
CA ASN A 1204 -24.83 -41.36 -3.35
C ASN A 1204 -24.81 -40.61 -4.72
N GLY A 1205 -24.44 -41.12 -5.90
CA GLY A 1205 -24.05 -42.45 -6.41
C GLY A 1205 -23.75 -42.32 -7.93
N GLY A 1206 -23.23 -43.29 -8.69
CA GLY A 1206 -22.69 -44.62 -8.41
C GLY A 1206 -22.12 -45.23 -9.69
N HIS A 1207 -20.98 -45.91 -9.59
CA HIS A 1207 -20.75 -47.26 -10.12
C HIS A 1207 -19.62 -47.89 -9.28
N THR A 1208 -19.93 -49.05 -8.70
CA THR A 1208 -19.22 -49.79 -7.65
C THR A 1208 -18.18 -50.74 -8.23
N ILE A 1209 -17.02 -50.91 -7.55
CA ILE A 1209 -16.30 -52.16 -7.20
C ILE A 1209 -15.34 -51.73 -6.04
N LEU A 1210 -15.28 -52.25 -4.80
CA LEU A 1210 -15.47 -53.58 -4.21
C LEU A 1210 -15.85 -53.47 -2.72
N SER A 1211 -16.48 -54.55 -2.25
CA SER A 1211 -17.18 -54.79 -0.98
C SER A 1211 -16.36 -54.76 0.31
N VAL A 1212 -16.97 -54.26 1.39
CA VAL A 1212 -16.66 -54.63 2.77
C VAL A 1212 -17.84 -55.45 3.33
N VAL A 1213 -17.55 -56.65 3.84
CA VAL A 1213 -18.43 -57.43 4.71
C VAL A 1213 -17.65 -57.69 6.01
N PRO A 1214 -18.23 -57.45 7.21
CA PRO A 1214 -17.56 -57.69 8.49
C PRO A 1214 -17.95 -59.05 9.05
N LEU A 1215 -17.00 -59.78 9.65
CA LEU A 1215 -17.32 -60.88 10.56
C LEU A 1215 -16.28 -60.98 11.69
N GLN A 1216 -16.86 -61.14 12.89
CA GLN A 1216 -16.27 -61.11 14.22
C GLN A 1216 -15.27 -62.23 14.48
N ALA A 1217 -14.27 -61.94 15.32
CA ALA A 1217 -13.74 -62.94 16.26
C ALA A 1217 -13.40 -62.26 17.60
N LYS A 1218 -14.22 -62.56 18.62
CA LYS A 1218 -13.87 -62.38 20.03
C LYS A 1218 -12.73 -63.33 20.39
N ALA A 1219 -11.68 -62.83 21.01
CA ALA A 1219 -10.83 -63.62 21.91
C ALA A 1219 -10.45 -62.78 23.13
N LYS A 1220 -10.94 -63.21 24.30
CA LYS A 1220 -10.44 -62.84 25.63
C LYS A 1220 -8.99 -63.34 25.76
N THR A 1221 -8.11 -62.63 26.46
CA THR A 1221 -7.46 -63.05 27.74
C THR A 1221 -6.14 -62.32 28.05
N HIS A 1222 -5.95 -62.07 29.36
CA HIS A 1222 -4.71 -61.94 30.16
C HIS A 1222 -3.72 -60.78 29.87
N GLN A 1223 -3.47 -59.86 30.81
CA GLN A 1223 -2.72 -59.90 32.08
C GLN A 1223 -1.20 -59.64 31.94
N ASN A 1224 -0.74 -58.72 32.80
CA ASN A 1224 0.57 -58.63 33.45
C ASN A 1224 1.78 -57.95 32.76
N ASP A 1225 2.23 -56.92 33.48
CA ASP A 1225 3.56 -56.75 34.09
C ASP A 1225 4.83 -56.62 33.22
N GLY A 1226 5.60 -55.58 33.58
CA GLY A 1226 7.05 -55.69 33.74
C GLY A 1226 7.85 -54.78 32.81
N LEU A 1227 8.34 -53.64 33.30
CA LEU A 1227 9.69 -53.48 33.89
C LEU A 1227 10.84 -53.74 32.90
N GLN A 1228 11.55 -52.67 32.50
CA GLN A 1228 12.97 -52.39 32.80
C GLN A 1228 13.51 -51.32 31.83
N GLN A 1229 13.87 -50.11 32.28
CA GLN A 1229 15.21 -49.73 32.80
C GLN A 1229 16.32 -49.97 31.75
N LEU A 1230 16.96 -48.95 31.14
CA LEU A 1230 18.04 -48.06 31.65
C LEU A 1230 18.73 -47.40 30.38
N PRO A 1231 19.83 -46.61 30.45
CA PRO A 1231 19.86 -45.19 30.77
C PRO A 1231 20.72 -44.34 29.78
N GLN A 1232 20.75 -43.03 30.07
CA GLN A 1232 21.80 -42.01 29.86
C GLN A 1232 23.12 -42.38 29.13
N MET A 1233 23.58 -41.48 28.23
CA MET A 1233 24.68 -40.51 28.48
C MET A 1233 25.61 -40.24 27.27
N SER A 1234 25.71 -38.95 26.94
CA SER A 1234 26.91 -38.15 26.58
C SER A 1234 27.68 -38.32 25.25
N ALA A 1235 27.78 -37.16 24.56
CA ALA A 1235 28.96 -36.53 23.94
C ALA A 1235 29.63 -37.18 22.72
N PHE A 1236 29.83 -36.41 21.63
CA PHE A 1236 31.14 -35.84 21.25
C PHE A 1236 31.07 -34.95 19.99
N ARG A 1237 32.06 -34.05 19.89
CA ARG A 1237 32.34 -33.05 18.84
C ARG A 1237 32.69 -33.65 17.47
N ALA A 1238 32.23 -32.97 16.40
CA ALA A 1238 32.81 -32.60 15.09
C ALA A 1238 34.03 -33.38 14.48
N PRO A 1239 34.42 -33.14 13.20
CA PRO A 1239 33.68 -32.89 11.94
C PRO A 1239 34.15 -33.86 10.81
N TRP A 1240 33.45 -33.95 9.68
CA TRP A 1240 34.00 -34.60 8.47
C TRP A 1240 33.81 -33.77 7.21
N ARG A 1241 34.94 -33.60 6.50
CA ARG A 1241 35.07 -33.18 5.11
C ARG A 1241 34.99 -34.40 4.19
N LEU A 1242 34.39 -34.17 3.01
CA LEU A 1242 34.72 -34.70 1.66
C LEU A 1242 34.89 -36.21 1.47
N ASN A 1243 34.03 -36.84 0.66
CA ASN A 1243 34.30 -37.06 -0.79
C ASN A 1243 33.18 -37.88 -1.47
N VAL A 1244 32.93 -37.48 -2.72
CA VAL A 1244 32.09 -38.07 -3.80
C VAL A 1244 30.73 -37.40 -3.98
#